data_AF-A0A3B9ZV83-F1
#
_entry.id   AF-A0A3B9ZV83-F1
#
_cell.length_a   1.000
_cell.length_b   1.000
_cell.length_c   1.000
_cell.angle_alpha   90.00
_cell.angle_beta   90.00
_cell.angle_gamma   90.00
#
_symmetry.space_group_name_H-M   'P 1'
#
loop_
_entity.id
_entity.type
_entity.pdbx_description
1 polymer ?
#
loop_
_entity_poly.entity_id
_entity_poly.type
_entity_poly.pdbx_seq_one_letter_code
_entity_poly.pdbx_strand_id
1 'polypeptide(L)'
;MQSKHSQIFIFLLLATILAGCNRNKTIIIADNGLLKISLINSDHTFWEYTVNKTGKKFFFEAPEFEIDGKQVHARMSSIKLAQRAVRLKNGVNEYSLEGSVSQIPDMMLRATFQVSNNNPIIRFRYELSSESNHQLTKSTGRDQLNYLDVSLKGFPEVKEIKFSEFNEMVHSFCLSERNIEDNQFTDSIRLMGPLVIASNGSSSFLVGYEHGSQAPDRFLEFSLKPEHSMTLQAVKGNYYSGYSINKDQSYQTIWFEAGAVAGDEDLLAKNYRSFVLHHMSQNTESRKPYIFYNTWNFQERNRNWYKKPYLADMTLDRMMKEIEAAHKMGIEVFVIDAGWFEKTGDWTPSLKRFPDGLKSISQKLKDNGMKLGLWFNPTVAAQTSNMLKNHRDKVRTRGGNEGKPFPVWETEASYGMCLVSDYRDAFADELIRLNKELGVTYFKWDAIGQYECDDPQHGHGGVGNSAQERMESYAFEISKSMTYVVDKLVQACPEAIVDFDITEGGRAVGLGFLSSGKYFLINNGPYFFNYDIPFDRENGQWNIFFYPGPARTWICRTPLTYDKWIPTSLFLTHYLPDDPYENQSIAVGSLILGQNGIWGDLPKISKEGVEFFAKTLSLYKQVRDDMTEVSMIRDGAVGGSPEVYEKINPETGKGAIVLFSSHAGTYSYISKTKVDFRHWETRNTEVKILTSGLVRVDVKFNTAEAKIVFFGVNQ
;
A
#
# COMPACT_ATOMS: atom_id res chain seq x y z
N MET A 1 -0.38 37.25 15.61
CA MET A 1 -0.14 38.18 14.48
C MET A 1 1.34 38.26 14.04
N GLN A 2 2.18 37.26 14.37
CA GLN A 2 3.62 37.23 14.07
C GLN A 2 4.05 36.08 13.13
N SER A 3 3.11 35.42 12.42
CA SER A 3 3.42 34.27 11.54
C SER A 3 3.41 34.56 10.03
N LYS A 4 3.06 35.79 9.61
CA LYS A 4 2.99 36.16 8.18
C LYS A 4 4.27 36.79 7.61
N HIS A 5 5.24 37.17 8.45
CA HIS A 5 6.45 37.88 7.99
C HIS A 5 7.65 36.97 7.67
N SER A 6 7.70 35.72 8.17
CA SER A 6 8.79 34.80 7.82
C SER A 6 8.62 34.12 6.45
N GLN A 7 7.38 33.96 5.96
CA GLN A 7 7.14 33.39 4.63
C GLN A 7 7.41 34.38 3.48
N ILE A 8 7.34 35.69 3.72
CA ILE A 8 7.54 36.68 2.64
C ILE A 8 9.02 37.01 2.45
N PHE A 9 9.85 36.91 3.49
CA PHE A 9 11.29 37.22 3.42
C PHE A 9 12.14 36.14 2.74
N ILE A 10 11.71 34.87 2.74
CA ILE A 10 12.44 33.77 2.05
C ILE A 10 12.23 33.83 0.53
N PHE A 11 11.07 34.30 0.07
CA PHE A 11 10.71 34.29 -1.36
C PHE A 11 11.36 35.40 -2.19
N LEU A 12 11.70 36.55 -1.57
CA LEU A 12 12.39 37.64 -2.29
C LEU A 12 13.87 37.34 -2.58
N LEU A 13 14.50 36.42 -1.84
CA LEU A 13 15.90 36.07 -2.05
C LEU A 13 16.11 35.06 -3.21
N LEU A 14 15.09 34.27 -3.55
CA LEU A 14 15.18 33.29 -4.66
C LEU A 14 15.06 33.94 -6.05
N ALA A 15 14.33 35.05 -6.18
CA ALA A 15 14.11 35.71 -7.47
C ALA A 15 15.31 36.55 -7.97
N THR A 16 16.17 37.02 -7.07
CA THR A 16 17.33 37.89 -7.40
C THR A 16 18.67 37.14 -7.50
N ILE A 17 18.73 35.84 -7.22
CA ILE A 17 19.99 35.06 -7.28
C ILE A 17 20.17 34.31 -8.62
N LEU A 18 19.14 34.22 -9.47
CA LEU A 18 19.18 33.43 -10.72
C LEU A 18 19.69 34.18 -11.96
N ALA A 19 20.05 35.46 -11.85
CA ALA A 19 20.69 36.21 -12.93
C ALA A 19 22.23 36.10 -12.83
N GLY A 20 22.75 34.95 -13.29
CA GLY A 20 24.18 34.70 -13.52
C GLY A 20 25.00 34.38 -12.27
N CYS A 21 25.29 33.10 -11.99
CA CYS A 21 26.36 32.74 -11.06
C CYS A 21 26.80 31.26 -11.10
N ASN A 22 28.11 31.07 -11.30
CA ASN A 22 29.06 30.04 -10.84
C ASN A 22 28.60 28.66 -10.30
N ARG A 23 29.39 27.65 -10.68
CA ARG A 23 29.39 26.22 -10.30
C ARG A 23 29.43 25.87 -8.79
N ASN A 24 29.38 26.84 -7.86
CA ASN A 24 29.67 26.61 -6.42
C ASN A 24 28.63 27.18 -5.43
N LYS A 25 27.42 27.57 -5.84
CA LYS A 25 26.39 28.06 -4.91
C LYS A 25 25.41 26.96 -4.50
N THR A 26 25.35 26.69 -3.20
CA THR A 26 24.30 25.87 -2.57
C THR A 26 22.92 26.54 -2.77
N ILE A 27 21.95 25.79 -3.30
CA ILE A 27 20.57 26.24 -3.47
C ILE A 27 19.71 25.54 -2.41
N ILE A 28 19.05 26.31 -1.53
CA ILE A 28 18.11 25.74 -0.56
C ILE A 28 16.80 25.41 -1.29
N ILE A 29 16.42 24.13 -1.28
CA ILE A 29 15.19 23.62 -1.90
C ILE A 29 14.02 23.78 -0.93
N ALA A 30 14.22 23.33 0.31
CA ALA A 30 13.24 23.38 1.38
C ALA A 30 13.96 23.52 2.73
N ASP A 31 13.39 24.29 3.65
CA ASP A 31 13.88 24.44 5.02
C ASP A 31 12.68 24.63 5.95
N ASN A 32 12.55 23.77 6.95
CA ASN A 32 11.49 23.82 7.95
C ASN A 32 12.07 23.56 9.35
N GLY A 33 11.24 23.52 10.40
CA GLY A 33 11.77 23.31 11.77
C GLY A 33 12.48 21.95 12.00
N LEU A 34 12.29 20.97 11.12
CA LEU A 34 12.77 19.59 11.26
C LEU A 34 14.00 19.31 10.38
N LEU A 35 13.96 19.78 9.13
CA LEU A 35 14.95 19.44 8.11
C LEU A 35 15.22 20.59 7.15
N LYS A 36 16.33 20.47 6.44
CA LYS A 36 16.68 21.31 5.29
C LYS A 36 17.19 20.44 4.14
N ILE A 37 16.69 20.68 2.93
CA ILE A 37 17.16 20.07 1.69
C ILE A 37 17.87 21.13 0.86
N SER A 38 19.10 20.84 0.43
CA SER A 38 19.91 21.74 -0.39
C SER A 38 20.45 21.03 -1.62
N LEU A 39 20.42 21.68 -2.78
CA LEU A 39 21.17 21.26 -3.97
C LEU A 39 22.60 21.82 -3.87
N ILE A 40 23.59 20.93 -3.97
CA ILE A 40 25.02 21.27 -3.92
C ILE A 40 25.63 21.18 -5.31
N ASN A 41 25.31 20.10 -6.05
CA ASN A 41 25.74 19.85 -7.42
C ASN A 41 27.27 19.92 -7.61
N SER A 42 28.02 19.29 -6.69
CA SER A 42 29.48 19.14 -6.72
C SER A 42 29.91 17.77 -7.25
N ASP A 43 31.22 17.47 -7.18
CA ASP A 43 31.77 16.21 -7.66
C ASP A 43 31.25 14.96 -6.94
N HIS A 44 31.02 15.06 -5.63
CA HIS A 44 30.65 13.95 -4.77
C HIS A 44 29.34 14.19 -4.02
N THR A 45 28.59 15.24 -4.39
CA THR A 45 27.32 15.57 -3.72
C THR A 45 26.43 16.32 -4.67
N PHE A 46 25.33 15.70 -5.05
CA PHE A 46 24.27 16.34 -5.82
C PHE A 46 23.35 17.14 -4.91
N TRP A 47 22.79 16.51 -3.88
CA TRP A 47 21.97 17.19 -2.87
C TRP A 47 22.25 16.68 -1.45
N GLU A 48 21.83 17.46 -0.47
CA GLU A 48 22.08 17.25 0.95
C GLU A 48 20.75 17.29 1.72
N TYR A 49 20.57 16.35 2.65
CA TYR A 49 19.57 16.39 3.72
C TYR A 49 20.25 16.79 5.04
N THR A 50 19.77 17.84 5.69
CA THR A 50 20.20 18.25 7.05
C THR A 50 19.09 18.01 8.07
N VAL A 51 19.38 17.37 9.19
CA VAL A 51 18.51 17.35 10.39
C VAL A 51 18.73 18.65 11.17
N ASN A 52 17.76 19.57 11.15
CA ASN A 52 17.97 20.91 11.70
C ASN A 52 18.23 20.91 13.21
N LYS A 53 17.64 19.98 13.96
CA LYS A 53 17.84 19.86 15.41
C LYS A 53 19.29 19.57 15.81
N THR A 54 20.04 18.80 15.00
CA THR A 54 21.40 18.35 15.33
C THR A 54 22.47 18.90 14.39
N GLY A 55 22.07 19.44 13.24
CA GLY A 55 22.97 19.81 12.14
C GLY A 55 23.57 18.60 11.41
N LYS A 56 23.16 17.36 11.72
CA LYS A 56 23.65 16.16 11.04
C LYS A 56 23.24 16.20 9.56
N LYS A 57 24.19 15.86 8.69
CA LYS A 57 24.05 15.93 7.23
C LYS A 57 24.14 14.55 6.60
N PHE A 58 23.39 14.35 5.53
CA PHE A 58 23.43 13.19 4.64
C PHE A 58 23.57 13.69 3.22
N PHE A 59 24.52 13.12 2.48
CA PHE A 59 24.90 13.56 1.15
C PHE A 59 24.51 12.50 0.14
N PHE A 60 23.90 12.92 -0.96
CA PHE A 60 23.44 12.06 -2.04
C PHE A 60 24.16 12.43 -3.32
N GLU A 61 24.75 11.46 -4.00
CA GLU A 61 25.38 11.68 -5.31
C GLU A 61 24.34 11.84 -6.43
N ALA A 62 24.80 12.29 -7.61
CA ALA A 62 23.93 12.50 -8.76
C ALA A 62 23.52 11.15 -9.35
N PRO A 63 22.30 11.03 -9.90
CA PRO A 63 21.91 9.80 -10.56
C PRO A 63 22.77 9.57 -11.82
N GLU A 64 23.06 8.30 -12.11
CA GLU A 64 23.83 7.87 -13.26
C GLU A 64 22.96 7.08 -14.23
N PHE A 65 23.16 7.32 -15.52
CA PHE A 65 22.39 6.69 -16.59
C PHE A 65 23.33 6.25 -17.71
N GLU A 66 23.07 5.10 -18.34
CA GLU A 66 23.69 4.79 -19.62
C GLU A 66 22.87 5.39 -20.78
N ILE A 67 23.45 6.37 -21.47
CA ILE A 67 22.80 7.11 -22.55
C ILE A 67 23.68 7.02 -23.79
N ASP A 68 23.09 6.55 -24.90
CA ASP A 68 23.78 6.35 -26.18
C ASP A 68 25.10 5.55 -26.04
N GLY A 69 25.09 4.53 -25.18
CA GLY A 69 26.24 3.66 -24.92
C GLY A 69 27.32 4.28 -24.02
N LYS A 70 27.05 5.40 -23.37
CA LYS A 70 28.00 6.08 -22.45
C LYS A 70 27.39 6.24 -21.06
N GLN A 71 28.21 6.03 -20.04
CA GLN A 71 27.82 6.38 -18.67
C GLN A 71 27.78 7.89 -18.49
N VAL A 72 26.62 8.38 -18.07
CA VAL A 72 26.32 9.79 -17.85
C VAL A 72 26.05 10.01 -16.37
N HIS A 73 26.91 10.79 -15.72
CA HIS A 73 26.68 11.30 -14.38
C HIS A 73 25.81 12.56 -14.49
N ALA A 74 24.52 12.46 -14.16
CA ALA A 74 23.52 13.48 -14.48
C ALA A 74 23.59 14.69 -13.53
N ARG A 75 24.71 15.40 -13.54
CA ARG A 75 24.85 16.68 -12.84
C ARG A 75 24.26 17.81 -13.65
N MET A 76 23.67 18.77 -12.96
CA MET A 76 22.99 19.89 -13.59
C MET A 76 23.95 21.04 -13.89
N SER A 77 23.67 21.77 -14.95
CA SER A 77 24.22 23.09 -15.25
C SER A 77 23.06 24.02 -15.55
N SER A 78 23.26 25.34 -15.44
CA SER A 78 22.19 26.33 -15.68
C SER A 78 20.92 26.07 -14.84
N ILE A 79 21.11 25.70 -13.57
CA ILE A 79 20.02 25.28 -12.68
C ILE A 79 19.02 26.42 -12.48
N LYS A 80 17.73 26.08 -12.61
CA LYS A 80 16.61 26.98 -12.32
C LYS A 80 15.52 26.21 -11.58
N LEU A 81 14.62 26.96 -10.95
CA LEU A 81 13.36 26.40 -10.49
C LEU A 81 12.54 25.99 -11.72
N ALA A 82 12.12 24.72 -11.78
CA ALA A 82 11.23 24.24 -12.84
C ALA A 82 9.85 24.88 -12.70
N GLN A 83 9.38 25.03 -11.46
CA GLN A 83 8.13 25.69 -11.10
C GLN A 83 8.18 26.27 -9.69
N ARG A 84 7.20 27.12 -9.36
CA ARG A 84 6.97 27.54 -7.96
C ARG A 84 6.54 26.31 -7.14
N ALA A 85 6.90 26.29 -5.87
CA ALA A 85 6.51 25.22 -4.96
C ALA A 85 4.98 25.02 -4.98
N VAL A 86 4.54 23.79 -5.17
CA VAL A 86 3.12 23.43 -5.26
C VAL A 86 2.66 22.84 -3.94
N ARG A 87 1.56 23.35 -3.38
CA ARG A 87 0.92 22.76 -2.19
C ARG A 87 -0.04 21.67 -2.65
N LEU A 88 0.28 20.41 -2.34
CA LEU A 88 -0.55 19.25 -2.64
C LEU A 88 -1.76 19.16 -1.70
N LYS A 89 -2.78 18.38 -2.10
CA LYS A 89 -4.06 18.24 -1.35
C LYS A 89 -3.86 17.74 0.09
N ASN A 90 -2.89 16.87 0.31
CA ASN A 90 -2.55 16.30 1.62
C ASN A 90 -1.65 17.23 2.47
N GLY A 91 -1.40 18.46 2.03
CA GLY A 91 -0.56 19.41 2.76
C GLY A 91 0.94 19.15 2.65
N VAL A 92 1.39 18.40 1.65
CA VAL A 92 2.81 18.31 1.28
C VAL A 92 3.17 19.44 0.32
N ASN A 93 4.40 19.94 0.38
CA ASN A 93 4.92 20.91 -0.59
C ASN A 93 5.82 20.17 -1.59
N GLU A 94 5.56 20.35 -2.87
CA GLU A 94 6.38 19.83 -3.96
C GLU A 94 7.27 20.92 -4.54
N TYR A 95 8.57 20.62 -4.65
CA TYR A 95 9.60 21.48 -5.19
C TYR A 95 10.27 20.79 -6.37
N SER A 96 10.44 21.49 -7.48
CA SER A 96 11.12 20.93 -8.65
C SER A 96 12.19 21.90 -9.15
N LEU A 97 13.40 21.38 -9.32
CA LEU A 97 14.52 22.08 -9.95
C LEU A 97 14.89 21.35 -11.23
N GLU A 98 15.30 22.11 -12.24
CA GLU A 98 15.77 21.56 -13.49
C GLU A 98 17.04 22.26 -13.97
N GLY A 99 17.87 21.52 -14.68
CA GLY A 99 19.08 22.03 -15.32
C GLY A 99 19.57 21.10 -16.42
N SER A 100 20.36 21.63 -17.34
CA SER A 100 20.97 20.86 -18.42
C SER A 100 21.95 19.85 -17.85
N VAL A 101 21.90 18.60 -18.32
CA VAL A 101 22.87 17.57 -17.96
C VAL A 101 24.24 17.99 -18.48
N SER A 102 25.22 18.11 -17.58
CA SER A 102 26.51 18.72 -17.89
C SER A 102 27.29 18.02 -19.01
N GLN A 103 27.06 16.71 -19.18
CA GLN A 103 27.68 15.89 -20.21
C GLN A 103 26.88 15.83 -21.52
N ILE A 104 25.60 16.21 -21.51
CA ILE A 104 24.67 16.23 -22.66
C ILE A 104 23.83 17.51 -22.58
N PRO A 105 24.30 18.65 -23.12
CA PRO A 105 23.73 19.97 -22.82
C PRO A 105 22.27 20.20 -23.24
N ASP A 106 21.78 19.48 -24.26
CA ASP A 106 20.39 19.51 -24.75
C ASP A 106 19.48 18.50 -24.05
N MET A 107 20.01 17.76 -23.08
CA MET A 107 19.25 16.95 -22.15
C MET A 107 19.04 17.71 -20.84
N MET A 108 17.83 17.65 -20.32
CA MET A 108 17.40 18.28 -19.08
C MET A 108 17.16 17.20 -18.02
N LEU A 109 17.80 17.36 -16.86
CA LEU A 109 17.42 16.64 -15.65
C LEU A 109 16.49 17.53 -14.82
N ARG A 110 15.40 16.96 -14.33
CA ARG A 110 14.55 17.54 -13.29
C ARG A 110 14.59 16.67 -12.05
N ALA A 111 14.87 17.29 -10.90
CA ALA A 111 14.77 16.66 -9.58
C ALA A 111 13.56 17.23 -8.85
N THR A 112 12.67 16.36 -8.40
CA THR A 112 11.44 16.75 -7.68
C THR A 112 11.49 16.21 -6.25
N PHE A 113 11.12 17.05 -5.29
CA PHE A 113 11.10 16.73 -3.86
C PHE A 113 9.71 17.05 -3.27
N GLN A 114 9.16 16.13 -2.50
CA GLN A 114 7.95 16.30 -1.73
C GLN A 114 8.30 16.34 -0.24
N VAL A 115 8.02 17.47 0.41
CA VAL A 115 8.42 17.77 1.79
C VAL A 115 7.21 18.24 2.60
N SER A 116 6.93 17.55 3.71
CA SER A 116 5.91 17.95 4.68
C SER A 116 6.48 18.97 5.70
N ASN A 117 5.62 19.69 6.41
CA ASN A 117 6.08 20.67 7.42
C ASN A 117 6.37 20.06 8.79
N ASN A 118 5.80 18.88 9.07
CA ASN A 118 5.73 18.27 10.39
C ASN A 118 6.20 16.81 10.43
N ASN A 119 6.77 16.30 9.33
CA ASN A 119 7.34 14.96 9.26
C ASN A 119 8.71 15.00 8.55
N PRO A 120 9.73 14.29 9.06
CA PRO A 120 11.08 14.32 8.53
C PRO A 120 11.27 13.48 7.25
N ILE A 121 10.31 12.64 6.86
CA ILE A 121 10.44 11.81 5.66
C ILE A 121 10.07 12.65 4.42
N ILE A 122 10.90 12.54 3.39
CA ILE A 122 10.70 13.17 2.09
C ILE A 122 10.56 12.12 0.99
N ARG A 123 9.86 12.47 -0.09
CA ARG A 123 9.91 11.73 -1.36
C ARG A 123 10.70 12.52 -2.39
N PHE A 124 11.42 11.84 -3.26
CA PHE A 124 12.06 12.47 -4.39
C PHE A 124 12.09 11.55 -5.62
N ARG A 125 12.24 12.14 -6.81
CA ARG A 125 12.39 11.42 -8.07
C ARG A 125 13.14 12.27 -9.10
N TYR A 126 13.57 11.60 -10.17
CA TYR A 126 14.26 12.21 -11.29
C TYR A 126 13.49 12.03 -12.60
N GLU A 127 13.63 13.01 -13.49
CA GLU A 127 13.05 12.99 -14.83
C GLU A 127 14.10 13.49 -15.84
N LEU A 128 14.32 12.74 -16.91
CA LEU A 128 15.14 13.11 -18.05
C LEU A 128 14.24 13.46 -19.23
N SER A 129 14.49 14.61 -19.86
CA SER A 129 13.88 15.03 -21.11
C SER A 129 14.95 15.60 -22.04
N SER A 130 14.71 15.65 -23.34
CA SER A 130 15.68 16.22 -24.28
C SER A 130 15.00 16.79 -25.51
N GLU A 131 15.62 17.81 -26.11
CA GLU A 131 15.19 18.37 -27.40
C GLU A 131 15.56 17.44 -28.57
N SER A 132 16.70 16.76 -28.46
CA SER A 132 17.17 15.77 -29.43
C SER A 132 16.72 14.36 -29.03
N ASN A 133 16.87 13.40 -29.95
CA ASN A 133 16.57 12.01 -29.64
C ASN A 133 17.80 11.29 -29.08
N HIS A 134 17.76 11.00 -27.78
CA HIS A 134 18.72 10.14 -27.08
C HIS A 134 18.07 8.82 -26.70
N GLN A 135 18.86 7.81 -26.34
CA GLN A 135 18.34 6.53 -25.90
C GLN A 135 19.00 6.06 -24.60
N LEU A 136 18.20 5.51 -23.69
CA LEU A 136 18.74 4.67 -22.61
C LEU A 136 19.20 3.35 -23.21
N THR A 137 20.44 2.97 -22.93
CA THR A 137 21.07 1.78 -23.48
C THR A 137 21.43 0.77 -22.40
N LYS A 138 21.69 -0.48 -22.83
CA LYS A 138 22.11 -1.58 -21.96
C LYS A 138 23.35 -2.27 -22.54
N SER A 139 24.50 -1.59 -22.52
CA SER A 139 25.74 -2.11 -23.11
C SER A 139 26.20 -3.44 -22.50
N THR A 140 25.82 -3.69 -21.24
CA THR A 140 26.11 -4.93 -20.50
C THR A 140 24.93 -5.92 -20.47
N GLY A 141 23.83 -5.63 -21.17
CA GLY A 141 22.60 -6.44 -21.16
C GLY A 141 21.75 -6.31 -19.89
N ARG A 142 22.05 -5.35 -19.01
CA ARG A 142 21.28 -5.06 -17.78
C ARG A 142 20.99 -3.57 -17.68
N ASP A 143 20.03 -3.21 -16.83
CA ASP A 143 19.78 -1.82 -16.49
C ASP A 143 21.05 -1.21 -15.86
N GLN A 144 21.43 -0.01 -16.31
CA GLN A 144 22.62 0.71 -15.88
C GLN A 144 22.22 2.06 -15.28
N LEU A 145 21.45 1.99 -14.19
CA LEU A 145 20.98 3.16 -13.44
C LEU A 145 21.44 3.08 -11.99
N ASN A 146 22.17 4.09 -11.55
CA ASN A 146 22.43 4.34 -10.13
C ASN A 146 21.58 5.54 -9.71
N TYR A 147 20.67 5.34 -8.77
CA TYR A 147 19.72 6.37 -8.37
C TYR A 147 20.28 7.31 -7.31
N LEU A 148 21.13 6.76 -6.43
CA LEU A 148 21.85 7.50 -5.40
C LEU A 148 22.97 6.65 -4.81
N ASP A 149 23.92 7.34 -4.22
CA ASP A 149 24.90 6.83 -3.27
C ASP A 149 24.81 7.59 -1.96
N VAL A 150 24.93 6.88 -0.84
CA VAL A 150 24.92 7.46 0.51
C VAL A 150 25.85 6.73 1.46
N SER A 151 26.51 7.48 2.35
CA SER A 151 27.35 6.91 3.41
C SER A 151 26.53 6.55 4.64
N LEU A 152 26.76 5.35 5.17
CA LEU A 152 26.24 4.84 6.44
C LEU A 152 27.31 4.85 7.54
N LYS A 153 28.45 5.49 7.30
CA LYS A 153 29.55 5.57 8.26
C LYS A 153 29.11 6.28 9.55
N GLY A 154 29.41 5.64 10.68
CA GLY A 154 29.03 6.14 12.01
C GLY A 154 27.67 5.66 12.51
N PHE A 155 27.04 4.72 11.80
CA PHE A 155 25.87 3.97 12.25
C PHE A 155 26.26 2.50 12.44
N PRO A 156 26.42 2.03 13.69
CA PRO A 156 26.78 0.63 13.97
C PRO A 156 25.62 -0.35 13.73
N GLU A 157 24.38 0.13 13.70
CA GLU A 157 23.20 -0.71 13.47
C GLU A 157 22.63 -0.38 12.09
N VAL A 158 22.68 -1.34 11.17
CA VAL A 158 22.05 -1.22 9.84
C VAL A 158 21.07 -2.38 9.67
N LYS A 159 19.87 -2.10 9.17
CA LYS A 159 18.85 -3.12 8.90
C LYS A 159 18.27 -2.97 7.50
N GLU A 160 17.97 -4.11 6.88
CA GLU A 160 17.09 -4.22 5.73
C GLU A 160 15.66 -4.50 6.21
N ILE A 161 14.69 -3.75 5.70
CA ILE A 161 13.26 -3.97 5.94
C ILE A 161 12.61 -4.39 4.62
N LYS A 162 12.04 -5.60 4.60
CA LYS A 162 11.32 -6.16 3.44
C LYS A 162 9.83 -6.25 3.76
N PHE A 163 8.99 -5.82 2.82
CA PHE A 163 7.52 -5.88 2.91
C PHE A 163 6.88 -6.95 2.02
N SER A 164 7.69 -7.65 1.22
CA SER A 164 7.25 -8.48 0.10
C SER A 164 7.79 -9.90 0.20
N GLU A 165 8.05 -10.41 1.40
CA GLU A 165 8.47 -11.80 1.61
C GLU A 165 7.24 -12.71 1.67
N PHE A 166 6.95 -13.43 0.58
CA PHE A 166 5.80 -14.34 0.54
C PHE A 166 6.09 -15.59 1.37
N ASN A 167 5.26 -15.85 2.38
CA ASN A 167 5.39 -17.01 3.24
C ASN A 167 4.26 -18.00 2.95
N GLU A 168 4.62 -19.13 2.34
CA GLU A 168 3.67 -20.18 1.95
C GLU A 168 2.91 -20.80 3.13
N MET A 169 3.46 -20.81 4.35
CA MET A 169 2.78 -21.37 5.52
C MET A 169 1.60 -20.53 5.97
N VAL A 170 1.62 -19.22 5.73
CA VAL A 170 0.50 -18.32 6.02
C VAL A 170 -0.19 -17.82 4.74
N HIS A 171 0.35 -18.19 3.58
CA HIS A 171 -0.08 -17.78 2.24
C HIS A 171 -0.34 -16.27 2.17
N SER A 172 0.69 -15.50 2.55
CA SER A 172 0.63 -14.04 2.63
C SER A 172 2.04 -13.46 2.56
N PHE A 173 2.16 -12.23 2.09
CA PHE A 173 3.38 -11.45 2.25
C PHE A 173 3.57 -11.05 3.72
N CYS A 174 4.81 -11.17 4.20
CA CYS A 174 5.21 -10.89 5.58
C CYS A 174 6.30 -9.82 5.65
N LEU A 175 6.25 -9.03 6.73
CA LEU A 175 7.33 -8.12 7.13
C LEU A 175 8.55 -8.94 7.57
N SER A 176 9.73 -8.49 7.17
CA SER A 176 11.01 -9.05 7.57
C SER A 176 11.98 -7.93 7.88
N GLU A 177 12.57 -7.95 9.08
CA GLU A 177 13.58 -6.99 9.53
C GLU A 177 14.88 -7.75 9.79
N ARG A 178 15.93 -7.45 9.02
CA ARG A 178 17.21 -8.18 9.07
C ARG A 178 18.37 -7.25 9.38
N ASN A 179 19.13 -7.56 10.41
CA ASN A 179 20.39 -6.89 10.71
C ASN A 179 21.43 -7.16 9.61
N ILE A 180 22.18 -6.12 9.26
CA ILE A 180 23.29 -6.16 8.32
C ILE A 180 24.59 -6.08 9.10
N GLU A 181 25.42 -7.10 8.94
CA GLU A 181 26.69 -7.25 9.64
C GLU A 181 27.85 -6.65 8.81
N ASP A 182 28.94 -6.22 9.45
CA ASP A 182 30.08 -5.57 8.80
C ASP A 182 30.74 -6.42 7.69
N ASN A 183 30.73 -7.74 7.82
CA ASN A 183 31.24 -8.64 6.78
C ASN A 183 30.42 -8.55 5.49
N GLN A 184 29.12 -8.24 5.57
CA GLN A 184 28.27 -8.06 4.40
C GLN A 184 28.61 -6.79 3.62
N PHE A 185 29.11 -5.74 4.28
CA PHE A 185 29.69 -4.57 3.61
C PHE A 185 31.01 -4.92 2.93
N THR A 186 31.87 -5.66 3.64
CA THR A 186 33.17 -6.12 3.13
C THR A 186 33.01 -6.95 1.85
N ASP A 187 32.00 -7.82 1.83
CA ASP A 187 31.69 -8.71 0.70
C ASP A 187 30.75 -8.08 -0.33
N SER A 188 30.39 -6.80 -0.18
CA SER A 188 29.53 -6.05 -1.11
C SER A 188 28.19 -6.75 -1.40
N ILE A 189 27.53 -7.24 -0.35
CA ILE A 189 26.23 -7.92 -0.45
C ILE A 189 25.16 -6.97 -1.01
N ARG A 190 24.23 -7.55 -1.79
CA ARG A 190 23.08 -6.84 -2.38
C ARG A 190 21.83 -7.10 -1.56
N LEU A 191 21.22 -6.02 -1.08
CA LEU A 191 19.98 -6.05 -0.32
C LEU A 191 18.80 -5.76 -1.25
N MET A 192 17.69 -6.43 -1.02
CA MET A 192 16.47 -6.22 -1.77
C MET A 192 15.76 -4.95 -1.33
N GLY A 193 15.58 -4.72 -0.04
CA GLY A 193 14.75 -3.63 0.49
C GLY A 193 13.25 -3.98 0.54
N PRO A 194 12.34 -2.99 0.48
CA PRO A 194 12.56 -1.68 -0.14
C PRO A 194 13.19 -0.62 0.77
N LEU A 195 13.37 -0.88 2.08
CA LEU A 195 14.01 0.08 2.98
C LEU A 195 15.34 -0.45 3.53
N VAL A 196 16.29 0.47 3.67
CA VAL A 196 17.48 0.30 4.50
C VAL A 196 17.47 1.40 5.56
N ILE A 197 17.62 1.01 6.82
CA ILE A 197 17.72 1.94 7.95
C ILE A 197 19.09 1.81 8.62
N ALA A 198 19.56 2.91 9.19
CA ALA A 198 20.82 2.98 9.92
C ALA A 198 20.63 3.80 11.21
N SER A 199 21.12 3.30 12.34
CA SER A 199 20.94 3.87 13.68
C SER A 199 22.23 3.81 14.50
N ASN A 200 22.39 4.79 15.39
CA ASN A 200 23.37 4.76 16.49
C ASN A 200 22.72 5.04 17.85
N GLY A 201 21.40 4.88 17.95
CA GLY A 201 20.57 5.15 19.13
C GLY A 201 20.24 6.63 19.36
N SER A 202 21.10 7.56 18.93
CA SER A 202 20.87 9.01 19.06
C SER A 202 20.47 9.71 17.75
N SER A 203 20.73 9.04 16.62
CA SER A 203 20.39 9.46 15.28
C SER A 203 20.04 8.22 14.47
N SER A 204 18.99 8.34 13.66
CA SER A 204 18.57 7.29 12.74
C SER A 204 18.24 7.87 11.38
N PHE A 205 18.49 7.10 10.33
CA PHE A 205 18.34 7.47 8.93
C PHE A 205 17.70 6.32 8.15
N LEU A 206 16.90 6.64 7.13
CA LEU A 206 16.38 5.69 6.16
C LEU A 206 16.57 6.15 4.72
N VAL A 207 16.68 5.16 3.83
CA VAL A 207 16.47 5.30 2.39
C VAL A 207 15.49 4.22 1.94
N GLY A 208 14.56 4.58 1.06
CA GLY A 208 13.53 3.71 0.52
C GLY A 208 13.29 3.91 -0.98
N TYR A 209 12.59 2.95 -1.59
CA TYR A 209 12.07 3.08 -2.95
C TYR A 209 10.65 2.50 -3.06
N GLU A 210 9.83 3.08 -3.93
CA GLU A 210 8.39 2.74 -3.95
C GLU A 210 8.04 1.52 -4.80
N HIS A 211 8.90 1.11 -5.73
CA HIS A 211 8.70 -0.14 -6.44
C HIS A 211 8.87 -1.34 -5.49
N GLY A 212 8.30 -2.48 -5.87
CA GLY A 212 8.38 -3.71 -5.10
C GLY A 212 9.31 -4.73 -5.73
N SER A 213 10.57 -4.81 -5.31
CA SER A 213 11.32 -6.05 -5.49
C SER A 213 10.75 -7.10 -4.51
N GLN A 214 10.72 -8.37 -4.91
CA GLN A 214 10.12 -9.45 -4.12
C GLN A 214 11.03 -10.65 -4.17
N ALA A 215 11.42 -11.25 -3.04
CA ALA A 215 12.41 -12.32 -3.11
C ALA A 215 11.84 -13.54 -3.87
N PRO A 216 12.55 -14.09 -4.88
CA PRO A 216 13.91 -13.78 -5.33
C PRO A 216 14.02 -12.77 -6.50
N ASP A 217 12.91 -12.25 -6.99
CA ASP A 217 12.77 -11.33 -8.11
C ASP A 217 13.15 -9.86 -7.80
N ARG A 218 14.31 -9.42 -8.30
CA ARG A 218 14.85 -8.08 -8.06
C ARG A 218 14.66 -7.18 -9.28
N PHE A 219 14.09 -6.00 -9.05
CA PHE A 219 14.03 -4.89 -10.02
C PHE A 219 14.96 -3.74 -9.64
N LEU A 220 15.09 -3.51 -8.33
CA LEU A 220 16.07 -2.61 -7.71
C LEU A 220 16.72 -3.32 -6.52
N GLU A 221 17.89 -2.86 -6.15
CA GLU A 221 18.64 -3.35 -4.99
C GLU A 221 19.50 -2.25 -4.37
N PHE A 222 19.83 -2.41 -3.08
CA PHE A 222 20.88 -1.65 -2.42
C PHE A 222 22.17 -2.47 -2.45
N SER A 223 23.20 -1.99 -3.15
CA SER A 223 24.52 -2.59 -3.17
C SER A 223 25.37 -1.99 -2.06
N LEU A 224 25.78 -2.80 -1.08
CA LEU A 224 26.68 -2.36 -0.01
C LEU A 224 28.11 -2.21 -0.54
N LYS A 225 28.90 -1.32 0.08
CA LYS A 225 30.32 -1.12 -0.24
C LYS A 225 31.21 -1.22 1.01
N PRO A 226 32.47 -1.68 0.90
CA PRO A 226 33.37 -1.88 2.03
C PRO A 226 33.58 -0.64 2.91
N GLU A 227 33.55 0.56 2.33
CA GLU A 227 33.69 1.84 3.02
C GLU A 227 32.44 2.27 3.83
N HIS A 228 31.48 1.36 4.05
CA HIS A 228 30.22 1.60 4.74
C HIS A 228 29.37 2.68 4.06
N SER A 229 29.21 2.51 2.75
CA SER A 229 28.24 3.23 1.93
C SER A 229 27.35 2.22 1.20
N MET A 230 26.29 2.73 0.56
CA MET A 230 25.44 1.93 -0.30
C MET A 230 25.00 2.70 -1.54
N THR A 231 24.81 1.98 -2.63
CA THR A 231 24.20 2.47 -3.88
C THR A 231 22.82 1.87 -4.03
N LEU A 232 21.79 2.67 -4.30
CA LEU A 232 20.52 2.15 -4.80
C LEU A 232 20.58 2.12 -6.32
N GLN A 233 20.44 0.94 -6.92
CA GLN A 233 20.61 0.74 -8.36
C GLN A 233 19.49 -0.09 -8.98
N ALA A 234 19.28 0.09 -10.28
CA ALA A 234 18.41 -0.76 -11.08
C ALA A 234 19.05 -2.13 -11.34
N VAL A 235 18.20 -3.15 -11.48
CA VAL A 235 18.60 -4.52 -11.85
C VAL A 235 18.05 -4.89 -13.23
N LYS A 236 16.72 -4.75 -13.40
CA LYS A 236 15.99 -5.05 -14.64
C LYS A 236 14.65 -4.32 -14.68
N GLY A 237 14.08 -4.17 -15.87
CA GLY A 237 12.72 -3.70 -16.11
C GLY A 237 12.48 -2.19 -15.95
N ASN A 238 13.41 -1.45 -15.36
CA ASN A 238 13.25 0.00 -15.11
C ASN A 238 13.17 0.80 -16.41
N TYR A 239 13.72 0.25 -17.48
CA TYR A 239 13.58 0.67 -18.88
C TYR A 239 13.87 -0.52 -19.79
N TYR A 240 13.57 -0.40 -21.09
CA TYR A 240 14.02 -1.34 -22.12
C TYR A 240 15.15 -0.73 -22.94
N SER A 241 16.07 -1.56 -23.45
CA SER A 241 17.17 -1.07 -24.29
C SER A 241 16.63 -0.34 -25.52
N GLY A 242 17.14 0.87 -25.78
CA GLY A 242 16.65 1.74 -26.86
C GLY A 242 15.47 2.62 -26.46
N TYR A 243 15.12 2.71 -25.16
CA TYR A 243 14.10 3.64 -24.67
C TYR A 243 14.47 5.07 -25.08
N SER A 244 13.62 5.70 -25.88
CA SER A 244 13.89 7.03 -26.43
C SER A 244 13.57 8.13 -25.43
N ILE A 245 14.47 9.11 -25.33
CA ILE A 245 14.29 10.36 -24.59
C ILE A 245 14.36 11.48 -25.61
N ASN A 246 13.25 12.18 -25.80
CA ASN A 246 13.10 13.28 -26.76
C ASN A 246 11.97 14.23 -26.31
N LYS A 247 11.61 15.19 -27.18
CA LYS A 247 10.61 16.23 -26.88
C LYS A 247 9.22 15.68 -26.53
N ASP A 248 8.88 14.50 -27.03
CA ASP A 248 7.57 13.87 -26.89
C ASP A 248 7.58 12.74 -25.83
N GLN A 249 8.77 12.33 -25.38
CA GLN A 249 8.95 11.20 -24.47
C GLN A 249 10.08 11.47 -23.47
N SER A 250 9.71 11.61 -22.19
CA SER A 250 10.63 11.73 -21.06
C SER A 250 10.80 10.39 -20.34
N TYR A 251 11.98 10.15 -19.75
CA TYR A 251 12.17 9.08 -18.78
C TYR A 251 11.94 9.60 -17.35
N GLN A 252 11.14 8.89 -16.56
CA GLN A 252 10.89 9.25 -15.16
C GLN A 252 11.14 8.04 -14.26
N THR A 253 11.92 8.25 -13.20
CA THR A 253 12.14 7.23 -12.17
C THR A 253 10.88 7.04 -11.33
N ILE A 254 10.80 5.91 -10.63
CA ILE A 254 9.90 5.79 -9.48
C ILE A 254 10.24 6.84 -8.41
N TRP A 255 9.36 6.94 -7.42
CA TRP A 255 9.65 7.69 -6.21
C TRP A 255 10.59 6.92 -5.28
N PHE A 256 11.50 7.67 -4.69
CA PHE A 256 12.41 7.26 -3.64
C PHE A 256 12.10 8.04 -2.37
N GLU A 257 12.54 7.51 -1.24
CA GLU A 257 12.26 8.06 0.08
C GLU A 257 13.57 8.24 0.84
N ALA A 258 13.67 9.32 1.61
CA ALA A 258 14.77 9.54 2.53
C ALA A 258 14.27 10.27 3.77
N GLY A 259 14.90 10.03 4.91
CA GLY A 259 14.57 10.79 6.11
C GLY A 259 15.47 10.45 7.28
N ALA A 260 15.61 11.39 8.21
CA ALA A 260 16.40 11.20 9.40
C ALA A 260 15.77 11.86 10.62
N VAL A 261 15.97 11.24 11.78
CA VAL A 261 15.54 11.74 13.08
C VAL A 261 16.73 11.86 14.03
N ALA A 262 16.64 12.83 14.93
CA ALA A 262 17.49 12.91 16.11
C ALA A 262 16.89 12.06 17.23
N GLY A 263 17.01 10.73 17.10
CA GLY A 263 16.53 9.70 18.01
C GLY A 263 16.83 8.31 17.46
N ASP A 264 16.25 7.30 18.10
CA ASP A 264 16.42 5.88 17.80
C ASP A 264 15.58 5.40 16.61
N GLU A 265 15.63 4.09 16.35
CA GLU A 265 14.86 3.42 15.30
C GLU A 265 13.35 3.53 15.53
N ASP A 266 12.88 3.47 16.78
CA ASP A 266 11.46 3.54 17.09
C ASP A 266 10.88 4.91 16.75
N LEU A 267 11.63 6.00 17.03
CA LEU A 267 11.25 7.33 16.58
C LEU A 267 11.23 7.44 15.05
N LEU A 268 12.19 6.83 14.36
CA LEU A 268 12.23 6.82 12.90
C LEU A 268 11.03 6.06 12.32
N ALA A 269 10.76 4.86 12.82
CA ALA A 269 9.62 4.03 12.41
C ALA A 269 8.28 4.75 12.66
N LYS A 270 8.11 5.40 13.81
CA LYS A 270 6.93 6.24 14.10
C LYS A 270 6.74 7.34 13.06
N ASN A 271 7.80 8.05 12.69
CA ASN A 271 7.73 9.10 11.68
C ASN A 271 7.46 8.54 10.28
N TYR A 272 8.07 7.41 9.91
CA TYR A 272 7.81 6.75 8.64
C TYR A 272 6.35 6.27 8.53
N ARG A 273 5.83 5.61 9.57
CA ARG A 273 4.43 5.21 9.67
C ARG A 273 3.47 6.39 9.50
N SER A 274 3.76 7.51 10.19
CA SER A 274 3.01 8.76 10.07
C SER A 274 3.08 9.34 8.66
N PHE A 275 4.23 9.25 8.00
CA PHE A 275 4.40 9.66 6.61
C PHE A 275 3.53 8.84 5.65
N VAL A 276 3.52 7.51 5.79
CA VAL A 276 2.66 6.63 4.97
C VAL A 276 1.17 6.94 5.18
N LEU A 277 0.78 7.24 6.43
CA LEU A 277 -0.60 7.59 6.78
C LEU A 277 -1.03 8.94 6.19
N HIS A 278 -0.23 9.99 6.38
CA HIS A 278 -0.67 11.39 6.19
C HIS A 278 -0.07 12.12 4.99
N HIS A 279 1.08 11.66 4.48
CA HIS A 279 1.91 12.47 3.58
C HIS A 279 2.27 11.78 2.26
N MET A 280 2.27 10.45 2.23
CA MET A 280 2.59 9.69 1.03
C MET A 280 1.50 9.80 -0.05
N SER A 281 0.22 9.74 0.36
CA SER A 281 -0.91 9.74 -0.58
C SER A 281 -1.66 11.06 -0.58
N GLN A 282 -2.12 11.48 -1.77
CA GLN A 282 -3.11 12.56 -1.91
C GLN A 282 -4.55 12.05 -1.78
N ASN A 283 -4.77 10.73 -1.84
CA ASN A 283 -6.07 10.11 -1.61
C ASN A 283 -6.31 9.90 -0.10
N THR A 284 -6.71 10.97 0.59
CA THR A 284 -6.95 10.93 2.04
C THR A 284 -8.15 10.07 2.43
N GLU A 285 -9.07 9.78 1.52
CA GLU A 285 -10.24 8.93 1.81
C GLU A 285 -9.84 7.47 2.01
N SER A 286 -8.80 7.00 1.30
CA SER A 286 -8.19 5.67 1.52
C SER A 286 -7.62 5.46 2.93
N ARG A 287 -7.37 6.55 3.67
CA ARG A 287 -6.72 6.53 4.99
C ARG A 287 -7.70 6.40 6.14
N LYS A 288 -9.00 6.58 5.87
CA LYS A 288 -10.03 6.49 6.89
C LYS A 288 -10.28 5.01 7.28
N PRO A 289 -10.36 4.72 8.60
CA PRO A 289 -10.59 3.36 9.11
C PRO A 289 -12.07 2.96 9.01
N TYR A 290 -12.58 2.91 7.77
CA TYR A 290 -13.92 2.41 7.47
C TYR A 290 -14.04 0.93 7.79
N ILE A 291 -15.25 0.48 8.14
CA ILE A 291 -15.56 -0.95 8.32
C ILE A 291 -16.20 -1.50 7.05
N PHE A 292 -15.59 -2.53 6.48
CA PHE A 292 -15.96 -3.10 5.19
C PHE A 292 -16.66 -4.44 5.37
N TYR A 293 -17.71 -4.67 4.58
CA TYR A 293 -18.26 -6.00 4.34
C TYR A 293 -18.19 -6.33 2.85
N ASN A 294 -17.87 -7.57 2.53
CA ASN A 294 -17.78 -8.04 1.15
C ASN A 294 -18.48 -9.41 0.98
N THR A 295 -19.23 -9.57 -0.11
CA THR A 295 -20.11 -10.74 -0.34
C THR A 295 -19.39 -12.02 -0.77
N TRP A 296 -18.10 -11.94 -1.13
CA TRP A 296 -17.35 -13.03 -1.77
C TRP A 296 -17.43 -14.35 -0.98
N ASN A 297 -17.21 -14.31 0.34
CA ASN A 297 -17.19 -15.52 1.15
C ASN A 297 -18.56 -16.22 1.20
N PHE A 298 -19.66 -15.47 1.17
CA PHE A 298 -20.99 -16.08 1.08
C PHE A 298 -21.17 -16.80 -0.27
N GLN A 299 -20.74 -16.20 -1.37
CA GLN A 299 -20.81 -16.82 -2.70
C GLN A 299 -19.92 -18.07 -2.80
N GLU A 300 -18.74 -18.07 -2.18
CA GLU A 300 -17.94 -19.28 -2.06
C GLU A 300 -18.60 -20.35 -1.19
N ARG A 301 -19.30 -19.98 -0.10
CA ARG A 301 -20.07 -20.94 0.71
C ARG A 301 -21.17 -21.61 -0.12
N ASN A 302 -21.79 -20.91 -1.07
CA ASN A 302 -22.73 -21.53 -2.01
C ASN A 302 -22.09 -22.70 -2.76
N ARG A 303 -20.91 -22.48 -3.33
CA ARG A 303 -20.17 -23.51 -4.06
C ARG A 303 -19.68 -24.64 -3.16
N ASN A 304 -19.04 -24.29 -2.05
CA ASN A 304 -18.29 -25.24 -1.25
C ASN A 304 -19.15 -25.99 -0.23
N TRP A 305 -20.14 -25.33 0.39
CA TRP A 305 -20.99 -25.92 1.43
C TRP A 305 -22.35 -26.35 0.90
N TYR A 306 -22.99 -25.49 0.11
CA TYR A 306 -24.35 -25.73 -0.35
C TYR A 306 -24.41 -26.42 -1.72
N LYS A 307 -23.26 -26.65 -2.35
CA LYS A 307 -23.11 -27.30 -3.67
C LYS A 307 -23.98 -26.63 -4.75
N LYS A 308 -24.13 -25.31 -4.66
CA LYS A 308 -24.80 -24.44 -5.64
C LYS A 308 -23.78 -23.71 -6.51
N PRO A 309 -24.15 -23.21 -7.70
CA PRO A 309 -23.33 -22.26 -8.45
C PRO A 309 -22.92 -21.06 -7.61
N TYR A 310 -21.75 -20.49 -7.88
CA TYR A 310 -21.20 -19.33 -7.17
C TYR A 310 -22.17 -18.13 -7.23
N LEU A 311 -22.80 -17.91 -8.40
CA LEU A 311 -23.74 -16.81 -8.62
C LEU A 311 -25.20 -17.13 -8.25
N ALA A 312 -25.50 -18.31 -7.71
CA ALA A 312 -26.88 -18.77 -7.52
C ALA A 312 -27.74 -17.81 -6.67
N ASP A 313 -27.14 -17.21 -5.63
CA ASP A 313 -27.82 -16.29 -4.72
C ASP A 313 -27.39 -14.81 -4.93
N MET A 314 -26.65 -14.50 -6.01
CA MET A 314 -26.32 -13.11 -6.40
C MET A 314 -27.57 -12.46 -7.01
N THR A 315 -28.44 -11.94 -6.15
CA THR A 315 -29.76 -11.38 -6.51
C THR A 315 -30.05 -10.12 -5.72
N LEU A 316 -30.91 -9.24 -6.26
CA LEU A 316 -31.39 -8.05 -5.55
C LEU A 316 -31.93 -8.39 -4.16
N ASP A 317 -32.83 -9.37 -4.05
CA ASP A 317 -33.45 -9.76 -2.77
C ASP A 317 -32.44 -10.21 -1.72
N ARG A 318 -31.42 -10.97 -2.14
CA ARG A 318 -30.34 -11.40 -1.25
C ARG A 318 -29.52 -10.20 -0.78
N MET A 319 -29.10 -9.32 -1.68
CA MET A 319 -28.33 -8.12 -1.34
C MET A 319 -29.09 -7.22 -0.38
N MET A 320 -30.40 -7.03 -0.56
CA MET A 320 -31.22 -6.21 0.36
C MET A 320 -31.23 -6.77 1.79
N LYS A 321 -31.24 -8.09 1.96
CA LYS A 321 -31.15 -8.73 3.29
C LYS A 321 -29.77 -8.56 3.92
N GLU A 322 -28.71 -8.70 3.14
CA GLU A 322 -27.34 -8.48 3.63
C GLU A 322 -27.09 -7.03 4.01
N ILE A 323 -27.59 -6.07 3.22
CA ILE A 323 -27.49 -4.62 3.51
C ILE A 323 -28.19 -4.28 4.83
N GLU A 324 -29.35 -4.88 5.11
CA GLU A 324 -30.07 -4.66 6.36
C GLU A 324 -29.30 -5.21 7.57
N ALA A 325 -28.69 -6.40 7.45
CA ALA A 325 -27.84 -6.95 8.50
C ALA A 325 -26.56 -6.12 8.70
N ALA A 326 -25.92 -5.72 7.60
CA ALA A 326 -24.71 -4.90 7.61
C ALA A 326 -24.95 -3.55 8.32
N HIS A 327 -26.07 -2.89 8.00
CA HIS A 327 -26.48 -1.65 8.65
C HIS A 327 -26.62 -1.83 10.17
N LYS A 328 -27.32 -2.88 10.60
CA LYS A 328 -27.52 -3.17 12.03
C LYS A 328 -26.22 -3.43 12.78
N MET A 329 -25.24 -4.06 12.13
CA MET A 329 -23.90 -4.27 12.70
C MET A 329 -23.04 -3.00 12.72
N GLY A 330 -23.41 -1.95 11.99
CA GLY A 330 -22.63 -0.72 11.91
C GLY A 330 -21.51 -0.74 10.86
N ILE A 331 -21.62 -1.57 9.83
CA ILE A 331 -20.74 -1.54 8.66
C ILE A 331 -20.90 -0.21 7.89
N GLU A 332 -19.84 0.27 7.24
CA GLU A 332 -19.81 1.56 6.53
C GLU A 332 -19.63 1.42 5.02
N VAL A 333 -19.03 0.32 4.56
CA VAL A 333 -18.81 0.03 3.13
C VAL A 333 -19.34 -1.37 2.81
N PHE A 334 -20.31 -1.44 1.89
CA PHE A 334 -20.89 -2.70 1.43
C PHE A 334 -20.39 -3.01 0.03
N VAL A 335 -19.62 -4.08 -0.12
CA VAL A 335 -18.96 -4.45 -1.37
C VAL A 335 -19.65 -5.66 -1.99
N ILE A 336 -20.25 -5.48 -3.16
CA ILE A 336 -20.75 -6.59 -3.98
C ILE A 336 -19.56 -7.13 -4.77
N ASP A 337 -19.18 -8.38 -4.48
CA ASP A 337 -18.05 -9.02 -5.13
C ASP A 337 -18.39 -9.56 -6.54
N ALA A 338 -17.54 -10.39 -7.12
CA ALA A 338 -17.64 -10.84 -8.50
C ALA A 338 -19.04 -11.36 -8.85
N GLY A 339 -19.56 -10.92 -10.00
CA GLY A 339 -20.88 -11.31 -10.50
C GLY A 339 -21.95 -10.22 -10.49
N TRP A 340 -21.67 -9.02 -9.99
CA TRP A 340 -22.63 -7.90 -10.10
C TRP A 340 -22.85 -7.43 -11.55
N PHE A 341 -21.87 -7.65 -12.43
CA PHE A 341 -21.79 -7.17 -13.81
C PHE A 341 -22.31 -8.19 -14.84
N GLU A 342 -22.77 -7.72 -16.01
CA GLU A 342 -23.13 -8.58 -17.14
C GLU A 342 -21.90 -9.12 -17.86
N LYS A 343 -20.92 -8.25 -18.15
CA LYS A 343 -19.69 -8.56 -18.88
C LYS A 343 -18.50 -7.83 -18.29
N THR A 344 -17.34 -8.47 -18.28
CA THR A 344 -16.06 -7.79 -17.98
C THR A 344 -15.71 -6.80 -19.10
N GLY A 345 -14.94 -5.78 -18.77
CA GLY A 345 -14.58 -4.70 -19.68
C GLY A 345 -15.63 -3.59 -19.76
N ASP A 346 -16.91 -3.93 -20.00
CA ASP A 346 -18.00 -2.94 -20.07
C ASP A 346 -18.61 -2.61 -18.68
N TRP A 347 -18.47 -3.54 -17.72
CA TRP A 347 -18.84 -3.39 -16.31
C TRP A 347 -20.24 -2.82 -16.03
N THR A 348 -21.23 -3.10 -16.88
CA THR A 348 -22.63 -2.75 -16.61
C THR A 348 -23.28 -3.77 -15.68
N PRO A 349 -24.18 -3.39 -14.74
CA PRO A 349 -24.89 -4.34 -13.91
C PRO A 349 -25.66 -5.39 -14.72
N SER A 350 -25.69 -6.64 -14.25
CA SER A 350 -26.51 -7.67 -14.89
C SER A 350 -27.99 -7.49 -14.57
N LEU A 351 -28.79 -7.14 -15.57
CA LEU A 351 -30.24 -6.93 -15.40
C LEU A 351 -31.00 -8.22 -15.06
N LYS A 352 -30.41 -9.39 -15.31
CA LYS A 352 -30.96 -10.67 -14.86
C LYS A 352 -30.92 -10.81 -13.34
N ARG A 353 -29.87 -10.30 -12.70
CA ARG A 353 -29.65 -10.38 -11.25
C ARG A 353 -30.14 -9.14 -10.51
N PHE A 354 -30.07 -7.99 -11.17
CA PHE A 354 -30.44 -6.67 -10.68
C PHE A 354 -31.33 -5.95 -11.71
N PRO A 355 -32.65 -6.22 -11.72
CA PRO A 355 -33.57 -5.72 -12.75
C PRO A 355 -33.60 -4.20 -12.94
N ASP A 356 -33.21 -3.44 -11.91
CA ASP A 356 -33.17 -1.98 -11.90
C ASP A 356 -31.76 -1.39 -12.05
N GLY A 357 -30.75 -2.22 -12.33
CA GLY A 357 -29.37 -1.78 -12.51
C GLY A 357 -28.72 -1.24 -11.22
N LEU A 358 -28.95 -1.91 -10.08
CA LEU A 358 -28.44 -1.56 -8.74
C LEU A 358 -29.03 -0.29 -8.11
N LYS A 359 -30.00 0.38 -8.74
CA LYS A 359 -30.57 1.63 -8.23
C LYS A 359 -31.14 1.48 -6.81
N SER A 360 -31.93 0.44 -6.55
CA SER A 360 -32.51 0.18 -5.22
C SER A 360 -31.44 -0.11 -4.18
N ILE A 361 -30.36 -0.80 -4.56
CA ILE A 361 -29.21 -1.07 -3.68
C ILE A 361 -28.49 0.23 -3.35
N SER A 362 -28.10 1.02 -4.35
CA SER A 362 -27.42 2.31 -4.15
C SER A 362 -28.25 3.23 -3.25
N GLN A 363 -29.56 3.31 -3.48
CA GLN A 363 -30.45 4.13 -2.66
C GLN A 363 -30.54 3.61 -1.22
N LYS A 364 -30.72 2.31 -1.00
CA LYS A 364 -30.80 1.72 0.34
C LYS A 364 -29.49 1.89 1.13
N LEU A 365 -28.34 1.74 0.48
CA LEU A 365 -27.03 2.00 1.09
C LEU A 365 -26.92 3.46 1.52
N LYS A 366 -27.30 4.40 0.64
CA LYS A 366 -27.30 5.83 0.93
C LYS A 366 -28.22 6.18 2.11
N ASP A 367 -29.44 5.64 2.13
CA ASP A 367 -30.41 5.85 3.22
C ASP A 367 -29.88 5.32 4.57
N ASN A 368 -29.07 4.26 4.53
CA ASN A 368 -28.42 3.65 5.68
C ASN A 368 -27.05 4.28 6.02
N GLY A 369 -26.62 5.32 5.30
CA GLY A 369 -25.31 5.98 5.50
C GLY A 369 -24.09 5.12 5.11
N MET A 370 -24.29 4.10 4.28
CA MET A 370 -23.23 3.21 3.79
C MET A 370 -22.81 3.55 2.36
N LYS A 371 -21.55 3.22 2.03
CA LYS A 371 -20.97 3.36 0.70
C LYS A 371 -21.18 2.08 -0.12
N LEU A 372 -21.40 2.23 -1.43
CA LEU A 372 -21.38 1.13 -2.39
C LEU A 372 -19.94 0.85 -2.84
N GLY A 373 -19.54 -0.40 -2.73
CA GLY A 373 -18.32 -0.94 -3.31
C GLY A 373 -18.60 -2.04 -4.33
N LEU A 374 -17.74 -2.16 -5.35
CA LEU A 374 -17.83 -3.18 -6.38
C LEU A 374 -16.47 -3.83 -6.65
N TRP A 375 -16.48 -5.11 -7.02
CA TRP A 375 -15.30 -5.87 -7.45
C TRP A 375 -15.00 -5.69 -8.94
N PHE A 376 -13.72 -5.66 -9.29
CA PHE A 376 -13.22 -5.57 -10.66
C PHE A 376 -11.99 -6.45 -10.85
N ASN A 377 -11.85 -7.02 -12.05
CA ASN A 377 -10.57 -7.49 -12.56
C ASN A 377 -10.18 -6.57 -13.73
N PRO A 378 -9.22 -5.65 -13.54
CA PRO A 378 -8.90 -4.66 -14.56
C PRO A 378 -8.26 -5.27 -15.82
N THR A 379 -7.71 -6.47 -15.74
CA THR A 379 -6.92 -7.09 -16.82
C THR A 379 -7.75 -8.00 -17.73
N VAL A 380 -9.08 -7.91 -17.72
CA VAL A 380 -9.94 -8.76 -18.56
C VAL A 380 -11.09 -8.00 -19.22
N ALA A 381 -11.41 -8.39 -20.46
CA ALA A 381 -12.57 -7.91 -21.20
C ALA A 381 -13.27 -9.04 -21.96
N ALA A 382 -14.61 -9.08 -21.88
CA ALA A 382 -15.42 -10.17 -22.44
C ALA A 382 -15.37 -10.19 -23.97
N GLN A 383 -15.53 -11.36 -24.59
CA GLN A 383 -15.47 -11.54 -26.04
C GLN A 383 -16.41 -10.61 -26.82
N THR A 384 -17.58 -10.30 -26.27
CA THR A 384 -18.60 -9.45 -26.87
C THR A 384 -18.68 -8.05 -26.25
N SER A 385 -17.68 -7.66 -25.46
CA SER A 385 -17.62 -6.31 -24.86
C SER A 385 -17.20 -5.25 -25.89
N ASN A 386 -17.71 -4.03 -25.72
CA ASN A 386 -17.23 -2.88 -26.50
C ASN A 386 -15.79 -2.55 -26.13
N MET A 387 -15.41 -2.75 -24.86
CA MET A 387 -14.05 -2.60 -24.38
C MET A 387 -13.05 -3.43 -25.21
N LEU A 388 -13.30 -4.73 -25.39
CA LEU A 388 -12.44 -5.57 -26.22
C LEU A 388 -12.48 -5.16 -27.69
N LYS A 389 -13.66 -4.84 -28.23
CA LYS A 389 -13.81 -4.44 -29.64
C LYS A 389 -12.99 -3.21 -29.98
N ASN A 390 -12.94 -2.23 -29.07
CA ASN A 390 -12.26 -0.95 -29.28
C ASN A 390 -10.77 -1.00 -28.94
N HIS A 391 -10.33 -1.99 -28.14
CA HIS A 391 -8.94 -2.14 -27.68
C HIS A 391 -8.37 -3.53 -28.01
N ARG A 392 -8.77 -4.13 -29.12
CA ARG A 392 -8.40 -5.51 -29.46
C ARG A 392 -6.89 -5.69 -29.61
N ASP A 393 -6.21 -4.65 -30.07
CA ASP A 393 -4.76 -4.56 -30.19
C ASP A 393 -4.02 -4.50 -28.84
N LYS A 394 -4.75 -4.36 -27.73
CA LYS A 394 -4.23 -4.34 -26.34
C LYS A 394 -4.40 -5.68 -25.61
N VAL A 395 -4.84 -6.72 -26.31
CA VAL A 395 -4.90 -8.08 -25.74
C VAL A 395 -3.48 -8.56 -25.47
N ARG A 396 -3.21 -8.95 -24.22
CA ARG A 396 -1.87 -9.35 -23.79
C ARG A 396 -1.41 -10.62 -24.49
N THR A 397 -0.12 -10.68 -24.80
CA THR A 397 0.52 -11.90 -25.32
C THR A 397 1.44 -12.51 -24.27
N ARG A 398 1.70 -13.81 -24.41
CA ARG A 398 2.76 -14.51 -23.70
C ARG A 398 3.52 -15.42 -24.66
N GLY A 399 4.82 -15.23 -24.77
CA GLY A 399 5.63 -15.88 -25.80
C GLY A 399 5.17 -15.49 -27.20
N GLY A 400 4.72 -14.24 -27.39
CA GLY A 400 4.16 -13.74 -28.65
C GLY A 400 2.83 -14.34 -29.07
N ASN A 401 2.16 -15.12 -28.21
CA ASN A 401 0.86 -15.71 -28.49
C ASN A 401 -0.23 -15.09 -27.61
N GLU A 402 -1.39 -14.81 -28.20
CA GLU A 402 -2.58 -14.44 -27.44
C GLU A 402 -3.15 -15.66 -26.70
N GLY A 403 -3.54 -15.45 -25.45
CA GLY A 403 -4.26 -16.46 -24.68
C GLY A 403 -5.66 -16.71 -25.24
N LYS A 404 -6.16 -17.94 -25.08
CA LYS A 404 -7.58 -18.25 -25.33
C LYS A 404 -8.46 -17.54 -24.29
N PRO A 405 -9.66 -17.07 -24.67
CA PRO A 405 -10.56 -16.47 -23.70
C PRO A 405 -11.04 -17.52 -22.70
N PHE A 406 -11.27 -17.10 -21.45
CA PHE A 406 -11.69 -17.98 -20.36
C PHE A 406 -12.83 -17.35 -19.55
N PRO A 407 -13.80 -18.14 -19.03
CA PRO A 407 -14.87 -17.62 -18.19
C PRO A 407 -14.32 -16.92 -16.94
N VAL A 408 -14.88 -15.76 -16.61
CA VAL A 408 -14.56 -15.03 -15.37
C VAL A 408 -15.74 -15.17 -14.43
N TRP A 409 -15.60 -15.93 -13.33
CA TRP A 409 -16.64 -16.08 -12.30
C TRP A 409 -18.03 -16.47 -12.83
N GLU A 410 -18.12 -17.54 -13.62
CA GLU A 410 -19.37 -18.03 -14.25
C GLU A 410 -20.02 -17.04 -15.26
N THR A 411 -19.32 -15.97 -15.63
CA THR A 411 -19.72 -15.03 -16.68
C THR A 411 -19.05 -15.34 -18.02
N GLU A 412 -19.30 -14.52 -19.04
CA GLU A 412 -18.76 -14.67 -20.39
C GLU A 412 -17.23 -14.84 -20.40
N ALA A 413 -16.75 -15.66 -21.32
CA ALA A 413 -15.32 -15.82 -21.53
C ALA A 413 -14.67 -14.48 -21.95
N SER A 414 -13.49 -14.22 -21.41
CA SER A 414 -12.80 -12.93 -21.51
C SER A 414 -11.36 -13.11 -21.97
N TYR A 415 -10.86 -12.14 -22.73
CA TYR A 415 -9.44 -12.03 -23.06
C TYR A 415 -8.70 -11.26 -21.97
N GLY A 416 -7.40 -11.57 -21.82
CA GLY A 416 -6.51 -10.78 -20.98
C GLY A 416 -6.08 -9.49 -21.68
N MET A 417 -6.14 -8.37 -20.97
CA MET A 417 -5.82 -7.03 -21.45
C MET A 417 -4.54 -6.53 -20.78
N CYS A 418 -3.70 -5.80 -21.54
CA CYS A 418 -2.47 -5.23 -21.01
C CYS A 418 -2.73 -3.88 -20.32
N LEU A 419 -2.69 -3.87 -18.98
CA LEU A 419 -2.90 -2.64 -18.19
C LEU A 419 -1.71 -1.66 -18.26
N VAL A 420 -0.55 -2.06 -18.77
CA VAL A 420 0.58 -1.14 -19.01
C VAL A 420 0.37 -0.28 -20.27
N SER A 421 -0.44 -0.77 -21.21
CA SER A 421 -0.82 -0.01 -22.39
C SER A 421 -1.82 1.11 -22.09
N ASP A 422 -2.15 1.90 -23.11
CA ASP A 422 -3.22 2.92 -23.09
C ASP A 422 -4.63 2.36 -22.79
N TYR A 423 -4.84 1.04 -22.80
CA TYR A 423 -6.06 0.41 -22.28
C TYR A 423 -6.39 0.86 -20.84
N ARG A 424 -5.38 1.17 -20.02
CA ARG A 424 -5.57 1.67 -18.64
C ARG A 424 -6.43 2.92 -18.56
N ASP A 425 -6.37 3.78 -19.58
CA ASP A 425 -7.16 5.00 -19.64
C ASP A 425 -8.64 4.69 -19.79
N ALA A 426 -8.98 3.76 -20.69
CA ALA A 426 -10.35 3.31 -20.91
C ALA A 426 -10.92 2.62 -19.66
N PHE A 427 -10.12 1.81 -18.97
CA PHE A 427 -10.53 1.21 -17.71
C PHE A 427 -10.77 2.28 -16.62
N ALA A 428 -9.90 3.28 -16.49
CA ALA A 428 -10.12 4.39 -15.56
C ALA A 428 -11.41 5.15 -15.85
N ASP A 429 -11.69 5.42 -17.12
CA ASP A 429 -12.91 6.12 -17.56
C ASP A 429 -14.18 5.33 -17.23
N GLU A 430 -14.09 3.99 -17.28
CA GLU A 430 -15.17 3.10 -16.90
C GLU A 430 -15.46 3.15 -15.38
N LEU A 431 -14.42 3.20 -14.54
CA LEU A 431 -14.60 3.41 -13.09
C LEU A 431 -15.23 4.78 -12.78
N ILE A 432 -14.81 5.83 -13.50
CA ILE A 432 -15.37 7.18 -13.37
C ILE A 432 -16.84 7.20 -13.80
N ARG A 433 -17.19 6.49 -14.88
CA ARG A 433 -18.57 6.33 -15.34
C ARG A 433 -19.44 5.68 -14.26
N LEU A 434 -18.97 4.58 -13.65
CA LEU A 434 -19.70 3.86 -12.62
C LEU A 434 -19.88 4.67 -11.33
N ASN A 435 -18.90 5.49 -10.93
CA ASN A 435 -19.11 6.45 -9.84
C ASN A 435 -20.25 7.42 -10.19
N LYS A 436 -20.23 8.02 -11.38
CA LYS A 436 -21.25 9.00 -11.81
C LYS A 436 -22.66 8.40 -11.93
N GLU A 437 -22.76 7.17 -12.44
CA GLU A 437 -24.05 6.54 -12.72
C GLU A 437 -24.64 5.82 -11.50
N LEU A 438 -23.80 5.17 -10.68
CA LEU A 438 -24.24 4.27 -9.61
C LEU A 438 -23.88 4.77 -8.20
N GLY A 439 -23.02 5.78 -8.08
CA GLY A 439 -22.53 6.29 -6.80
C GLY A 439 -21.50 5.36 -6.13
N VAL A 440 -20.77 4.56 -6.91
CA VAL A 440 -19.73 3.65 -6.40
C VAL A 440 -18.55 4.46 -5.90
N THR A 441 -18.10 4.19 -4.68
CA THR A 441 -16.95 4.90 -4.08
C THR A 441 -15.87 3.95 -3.58
N TYR A 442 -16.07 2.63 -3.68
CA TYR A 442 -15.06 1.64 -3.32
C TYR A 442 -14.88 0.64 -4.46
N PHE A 443 -13.63 0.38 -4.81
CA PHE A 443 -13.26 -0.45 -5.95
C PHE A 443 -12.26 -1.51 -5.47
N LYS A 444 -12.70 -2.76 -5.36
CA LYS A 444 -11.81 -3.89 -5.05
C LYS A 444 -11.23 -4.42 -6.35
N TRP A 445 -9.92 -4.33 -6.51
CA TRP A 445 -9.22 -4.89 -7.67
C TRP A 445 -8.61 -6.24 -7.31
N ASP A 446 -8.70 -7.17 -8.25
CA ASP A 446 -8.33 -8.56 -8.07
C ASP A 446 -7.60 -9.07 -9.32
N ALA A 447 -6.86 -10.17 -9.16
CA ALA A 447 -6.37 -10.99 -10.26
C ALA A 447 -5.38 -10.30 -11.21
N ILE A 448 -4.59 -9.34 -10.72
CA ILE A 448 -3.51 -8.70 -11.48
C ILE A 448 -2.18 -9.40 -11.19
N GLY A 449 -1.62 -10.08 -12.19
CA GLY A 449 -0.29 -10.69 -12.08
C GLY A 449 0.83 -9.70 -12.41
N GLN A 450 2.04 -9.98 -11.92
CA GLN A 450 3.21 -9.15 -12.24
C GLN A 450 3.76 -9.41 -13.65
N TYR A 451 3.73 -10.64 -14.16
CA TYR A 451 4.30 -11.02 -15.47
C TYR A 451 3.22 -11.52 -16.43
N GLU A 452 2.48 -10.61 -17.06
CA GLU A 452 1.29 -10.98 -17.84
C GLU A 452 1.33 -10.60 -19.32
N CYS A 453 2.26 -9.76 -19.77
CA CYS A 453 2.34 -9.33 -21.17
C CYS A 453 3.78 -9.25 -21.68
N ASP A 454 4.01 -9.70 -22.91
CA ASP A 454 5.26 -9.53 -23.65
C ASP A 454 5.05 -8.98 -25.09
N ASP A 455 3.94 -8.28 -25.35
CA ASP A 455 3.62 -7.76 -26.68
C ASP A 455 4.51 -6.56 -27.06
N PRO A 456 5.09 -6.50 -28.27
CA PRO A 456 5.97 -5.41 -28.70
C PRO A 456 5.27 -4.10 -29.08
N GLN A 457 3.94 -4.04 -29.04
CA GLN A 457 3.15 -2.86 -29.43
C GLN A 457 2.47 -2.18 -28.22
N HIS A 458 2.73 -2.64 -27.00
CA HIS A 458 2.03 -2.22 -25.79
C HIS A 458 2.78 -1.20 -24.92
N GLY A 459 3.91 -0.67 -25.41
CA GLY A 459 4.64 0.42 -24.75
C GLY A 459 5.62 -0.01 -23.66
N HIS A 460 5.90 -1.31 -23.53
CA HIS A 460 6.90 -1.87 -22.61
C HIS A 460 8.01 -2.60 -23.38
N GLY A 461 8.51 -1.95 -24.43
CA GLY A 461 9.54 -2.47 -25.35
C GLY A 461 8.99 -2.89 -26.71
N GLY A 462 9.84 -2.83 -27.74
CA GLY A 462 9.47 -3.05 -29.14
C GLY A 462 9.91 -4.40 -29.72
N VAL A 463 9.76 -4.54 -31.04
CA VAL A 463 10.18 -5.74 -31.79
C VAL A 463 11.69 -6.01 -31.71
N GLY A 464 12.49 -4.98 -31.47
CA GLY A 464 13.94 -5.09 -31.28
C GLY A 464 14.35 -5.62 -29.90
N ASN A 465 13.43 -5.63 -28.92
CA ASN A 465 13.70 -6.16 -27.58
C ASN A 465 13.38 -7.65 -27.52
N SER A 466 13.99 -8.36 -26.58
CA SER A 466 13.63 -9.77 -26.32
C SER A 466 12.24 -9.87 -25.66
N ALA A 467 11.56 -11.01 -25.80
CA ALA A 467 10.30 -11.25 -25.08
C ALA A 467 10.47 -11.12 -23.56
N GLN A 468 11.61 -11.61 -23.03
CA GLN A 468 11.93 -11.49 -21.61
C GLN A 468 12.05 -10.02 -21.17
N GLU A 469 12.78 -9.20 -21.91
CA GLU A 469 12.95 -7.78 -21.59
C GLU A 469 11.62 -7.03 -21.63
N ARG A 470 10.75 -7.35 -22.60
CA ARG A 470 9.40 -6.75 -22.66
C ARG A 470 8.55 -7.12 -21.46
N MET A 471 8.62 -8.39 -21.04
CA MET A 471 7.89 -8.89 -19.88
C MET A 471 8.41 -8.30 -18.57
N GLU A 472 9.73 -8.10 -18.43
CA GLU A 472 10.34 -7.44 -17.29
C GLU A 472 9.98 -5.94 -17.24
N SER A 473 9.94 -5.27 -18.38
CA SER A 473 9.46 -3.88 -18.46
C SER A 473 7.98 -3.78 -18.08
N TYR A 474 7.12 -4.69 -18.56
CA TYR A 474 5.72 -4.80 -18.10
C TYR A 474 5.65 -4.96 -16.57
N ALA A 475 6.44 -5.89 -16.04
CA ALA A 475 6.43 -6.24 -14.63
C ALA A 475 6.88 -5.10 -13.70
N PHE A 476 7.73 -4.20 -14.20
CA PHE A 476 8.08 -2.97 -13.51
C PHE A 476 6.97 -1.91 -13.61
N GLU A 477 6.41 -1.73 -14.82
CA GLU A 477 5.43 -0.68 -15.12
C GLU A 477 4.01 -0.97 -14.61
N ILE A 478 3.67 -2.23 -14.30
CA ILE A 478 2.32 -2.57 -13.84
C ILE A 478 1.95 -1.83 -12.55
N SER A 479 2.89 -1.70 -11.61
CA SER A 479 2.68 -0.95 -10.35
C SER A 479 2.38 0.52 -10.62
N LYS A 480 3.11 1.15 -11.56
CA LYS A 480 2.91 2.54 -11.97
C LYS A 480 1.61 2.74 -12.73
N SER A 481 1.22 1.76 -13.55
CA SER A 481 -0.01 1.82 -14.34
C SER A 481 -1.25 1.70 -13.45
N MET A 482 -1.18 0.86 -12.41
CA MET A 482 -2.23 0.77 -11.40
C MET A 482 -2.40 2.08 -10.64
N THR A 483 -1.32 2.68 -10.13
CA THR A 483 -1.41 3.96 -9.39
C THR A 483 -1.89 5.09 -10.30
N TYR A 484 -1.49 5.12 -11.58
CA TYR A 484 -2.01 6.05 -12.56
C TYR A 484 -3.54 5.99 -12.69
N VAL A 485 -4.10 4.78 -12.82
CA VAL A 485 -5.56 4.59 -12.93
C VAL A 485 -6.26 5.09 -11.66
N VAL A 486 -5.72 4.77 -10.47
CA VAL A 486 -6.28 5.24 -9.20
C VAL A 486 -6.22 6.77 -9.11
N ASP A 487 -5.10 7.38 -9.47
CA ASP A 487 -4.93 8.83 -9.42
C ASP A 487 -5.89 9.55 -10.39
N LYS A 488 -6.06 9.02 -11.61
CA LYS A 488 -7.04 9.53 -12.59
C LYS A 488 -8.47 9.41 -12.05
N LEU A 489 -8.82 8.28 -11.45
CA LEU A 489 -10.11 8.07 -10.79
C LEU A 489 -10.33 9.07 -9.65
N VAL A 490 -9.37 9.23 -8.74
CA VAL A 490 -9.48 10.11 -7.56
C VAL A 490 -9.52 11.59 -7.96
N GLN A 491 -8.90 11.97 -9.07
CA GLN A 491 -9.03 13.32 -9.62
C GLN A 491 -10.48 13.64 -10.01
N ALA A 492 -11.20 12.68 -10.58
CA ALA A 492 -12.61 12.82 -10.96
C ALA A 492 -13.58 12.53 -9.80
N CYS A 493 -13.22 11.61 -8.91
CA CYS A 493 -14.04 11.06 -7.83
C CYS A 493 -13.24 11.06 -6.51
N PRO A 494 -13.13 12.21 -5.81
CA PRO A 494 -12.25 12.34 -4.64
C PRO A 494 -12.56 11.38 -3.48
N GLU A 495 -13.79 10.87 -3.41
CA GLU A 495 -14.23 9.87 -2.43
C GLU A 495 -13.90 8.41 -2.76
N ALA A 496 -13.23 8.15 -3.90
CA ALA A 496 -12.87 6.82 -4.35
C ALA A 496 -11.78 6.18 -3.48
N ILE A 497 -12.05 4.95 -3.04
CA ILE A 497 -11.09 4.08 -2.36
C ILE A 497 -10.82 2.88 -3.26
N VAL A 498 -9.56 2.58 -3.50
CA VAL A 498 -9.15 1.42 -4.30
C VAL A 498 -8.26 0.50 -3.46
N ASP A 499 -8.67 -0.76 -3.38
CA ASP A 499 -7.92 -1.81 -2.72
C ASP A 499 -7.32 -2.74 -3.77
N PHE A 500 -6.02 -2.97 -3.65
CA PHE A 500 -5.27 -3.84 -4.54
C PHE A 500 -5.00 -5.18 -3.89
N ASP A 501 -5.45 -6.23 -4.56
CA ASP A 501 -5.17 -7.62 -4.23
C ASP A 501 -3.67 -7.94 -4.35
N ILE A 502 -3.07 -8.20 -3.19
CA ILE A 502 -1.70 -8.73 -3.07
C ILE A 502 -1.71 -10.09 -2.36
N THR A 503 -2.79 -10.84 -2.49
CA THR A 503 -3.06 -11.98 -1.60
C THR A 503 -2.37 -13.28 -2.00
N GLU A 504 -1.80 -13.34 -3.21
CA GLU A 504 -1.06 -14.50 -3.72
C GLU A 504 0.39 -14.17 -4.09
N GLY A 505 1.24 -15.21 -4.14
CA GLY A 505 2.59 -15.10 -4.68
C GLY A 505 2.58 -14.68 -6.15
N GLY A 506 3.55 -13.84 -6.55
CA GLY A 506 3.66 -13.32 -7.92
C GLY A 506 2.74 -12.13 -8.25
N ARG A 507 1.99 -11.62 -7.25
CA ARG A 507 1.38 -10.27 -7.29
C ARG A 507 2.47 -9.24 -7.05
N ALA A 508 2.44 -8.09 -7.71
CA ALA A 508 3.36 -7.00 -7.41
C ALA A 508 3.13 -6.46 -5.98
N VAL A 509 4.17 -6.25 -5.18
CA VAL A 509 4.07 -5.70 -3.82
C VAL A 509 5.18 -4.68 -3.62
N GLY A 510 4.82 -3.42 -3.80
CA GLY A 510 5.70 -2.27 -3.57
C GLY A 510 4.91 -1.11 -3.00
N LEU A 511 5.58 -0.27 -2.21
CA LEU A 511 4.99 0.86 -1.48
C LEU A 511 4.24 1.83 -2.40
N GLY A 512 4.57 1.88 -3.69
CA GLY A 512 3.95 2.74 -4.69
C GLY A 512 2.43 2.63 -4.72
N PHE A 513 1.84 1.44 -4.50
CA PHE A 513 0.38 1.34 -4.43
C PHE A 513 -0.20 2.11 -3.24
N LEU A 514 0.50 2.13 -2.09
CA LEU A 514 0.09 2.93 -0.94
C LEU A 514 0.17 4.44 -1.23
N SER A 515 0.84 4.90 -2.30
CA SER A 515 0.77 6.31 -2.68
C SER A 515 -0.62 6.73 -3.21
N SER A 516 -1.50 5.79 -3.56
CA SER A 516 -2.83 6.09 -4.12
C SER A 516 -3.99 5.30 -3.48
N GLY A 517 -3.75 4.09 -2.98
CA GLY A 517 -4.77 3.17 -2.47
C GLY A 517 -4.35 2.39 -1.20
N LYS A 518 -4.94 1.20 -1.02
CA LYS A 518 -4.73 0.28 0.12
C LYS A 518 -4.46 -1.16 -0.34
N TYR A 519 -3.83 -1.97 0.51
CA TYR A 519 -3.69 -3.39 0.19
C TYR A 519 -4.88 -4.21 0.67
N PHE A 520 -5.32 -5.14 -0.17
CA PHE A 520 -6.05 -6.32 0.26
C PHE A 520 -5.04 -7.46 0.36
N LEU A 521 -4.73 -7.91 1.59
CA LEU A 521 -3.54 -8.71 1.87
C LEU A 521 -3.80 -10.20 2.10
N ILE A 522 -4.97 -10.57 2.62
CA ILE A 522 -5.32 -11.98 2.83
C ILE A 522 -6.71 -12.24 2.25
N ASN A 523 -6.72 -13.05 1.19
CA ASN A 523 -7.92 -13.54 0.52
C ASN A 523 -8.28 -14.89 1.13
N ASN A 524 -7.80 -15.96 0.49
CA ASN A 524 -8.06 -17.34 0.83
C ASN A 524 -7.35 -17.82 2.10
N GLY A 525 -6.14 -17.30 2.37
CA GLY A 525 -5.21 -17.95 3.27
C GLY A 525 -4.66 -19.26 2.65
N PRO A 526 -3.97 -20.09 3.43
CA PRO A 526 -3.33 -21.29 2.91
C PRO A 526 -4.32 -22.35 2.41
N TYR A 527 -3.89 -23.06 1.38
CA TYR A 527 -4.57 -24.19 0.75
C TYR A 527 -4.04 -25.52 1.27
N PHE A 528 -4.75 -26.62 1.01
CA PHE A 528 -4.35 -27.97 1.44
C PHE A 528 -2.92 -28.33 1.03
N PHE A 529 -2.51 -27.98 -0.19
CA PHE A 529 -1.16 -28.26 -0.69
C PHE A 529 -0.07 -27.44 0.02
N ASN A 530 -0.39 -26.30 0.66
CA ASN A 530 0.60 -25.53 1.42
C ASN A 530 1.09 -26.28 2.67
N TYR A 531 0.37 -27.32 3.11
CA TYR A 531 0.72 -28.16 4.25
C TYR A 531 0.86 -29.65 3.88
N ASP A 532 1.13 -29.95 2.60
CA ASP A 532 1.22 -31.33 2.08
C ASP A 532 -0.03 -32.19 2.35
N ILE A 533 -1.20 -31.56 2.52
CA ILE A 533 -2.46 -32.28 2.70
C ILE A 533 -3.06 -32.54 1.31
N PRO A 534 -3.42 -33.79 0.97
CA PRO A 534 -4.07 -34.11 -0.29
C PRO A 534 -5.39 -33.36 -0.44
N PHE A 535 -5.57 -32.69 -1.58
CA PHE A 535 -6.85 -32.08 -1.94
C PHE A 535 -7.80 -33.15 -2.50
N ASP A 536 -8.97 -33.28 -1.89
CA ASP A 536 -10.07 -34.08 -2.42
C ASP A 536 -10.75 -33.36 -3.60
N ARG A 537 -10.32 -33.72 -4.82
CA ARG A 537 -10.84 -33.17 -6.07
C ARG A 537 -12.33 -33.43 -6.27
N GLU A 538 -12.89 -34.49 -5.68
CA GLU A 538 -14.31 -34.83 -5.83
C GLU A 538 -15.20 -33.87 -5.01
N ASN A 539 -14.69 -33.40 -3.88
CA ASN A 539 -15.40 -32.47 -3.01
C ASN A 539 -15.24 -30.98 -3.40
N GLY A 540 -14.28 -30.65 -4.25
CA GLY A 540 -14.12 -29.31 -4.84
C GLY A 540 -13.63 -28.21 -3.87
N GLN A 541 -13.39 -28.54 -2.60
CA GLN A 541 -12.94 -27.60 -1.55
C GLN A 541 -11.40 -27.48 -1.50
N TRP A 542 -10.86 -26.48 -2.17
CA TRP A 542 -9.42 -26.30 -2.35
C TRP A 542 -8.75 -25.46 -1.23
N ASN A 543 -9.54 -24.69 -0.48
CA ASN A 543 -9.09 -23.82 0.62
C ASN A 543 -9.51 -24.39 1.99
N ILE A 544 -8.63 -24.28 2.99
CA ILE A 544 -8.76 -24.85 4.33
C ILE A 544 -9.63 -23.97 5.26
N PHE A 545 -9.69 -22.66 5.04
CA PHE A 545 -10.23 -21.68 6.00
C PHE A 545 -11.65 -21.21 5.72
N PHE A 546 -12.47 -22.07 5.11
CA PHE A 546 -13.87 -21.72 4.86
C PHE A 546 -14.73 -21.74 6.12
N TYR A 547 -14.47 -22.64 7.06
CA TYR A 547 -15.27 -22.80 8.28
C TYR A 547 -14.88 -21.78 9.37
N PRO A 548 -15.86 -21.30 10.16
CA PRO A 548 -15.58 -20.41 11.28
C PRO A 548 -14.70 -21.12 12.32
N GLY A 549 -13.80 -20.36 12.92
CA GLY A 549 -12.84 -20.87 13.89
C GLY A 549 -11.61 -19.98 14.04
N PRO A 550 -10.83 -20.20 15.11
CA PRO A 550 -9.74 -19.30 15.47
C PRO A 550 -8.56 -19.35 14.49
N ALA A 551 -8.37 -20.47 13.77
CA ALA A 551 -7.21 -20.67 12.89
C ALA A 551 -7.08 -19.61 11.80
N ARG A 552 -8.20 -19.26 11.14
CA ARG A 552 -8.21 -18.18 10.16
C ARG A 552 -7.77 -16.85 10.79
N THR A 553 -8.28 -16.55 11.98
CA THR A 553 -7.98 -15.27 12.64
C THR A 553 -6.50 -15.15 13.03
N TRP A 554 -5.83 -16.26 13.37
CA TRP A 554 -4.38 -16.27 13.62
C TRP A 554 -3.62 -15.81 12.38
N ILE A 555 -3.92 -16.41 11.23
CA ILE A 555 -3.31 -16.05 9.94
C ILE A 555 -3.65 -14.60 9.58
N CYS A 556 -4.92 -14.20 9.72
CA CYS A 556 -5.35 -12.84 9.44
C CYS A 556 -4.73 -11.78 10.36
N ARG A 557 -4.20 -12.15 11.54
CA ARG A 557 -3.46 -11.25 12.43
C ARG A 557 -1.97 -11.17 12.14
N THR A 558 -1.40 -12.05 11.31
CA THR A 558 0.01 -11.96 10.89
C THR A 558 0.38 -10.58 10.32
N PRO A 559 -0.46 -9.94 9.47
CA PRO A 559 -0.17 -8.59 8.97
C PRO A 559 -0.11 -7.47 10.01
N LEU A 560 -0.57 -7.69 11.24
CA LEU A 560 -0.45 -6.68 12.30
C LEU A 560 1.01 -6.35 12.63
N THR A 561 1.96 -7.21 12.26
CA THR A 561 3.40 -6.94 12.40
C THR A 561 3.86 -5.75 11.56
N TYR A 562 3.15 -5.42 10.47
CA TYR A 562 3.48 -4.26 9.64
C TYR A 562 3.24 -2.93 10.36
N ASP A 563 2.43 -2.88 11.44
CA ASP A 563 1.99 -1.61 12.06
C ASP A 563 3.14 -0.75 12.58
N LYS A 564 4.33 -1.32 12.79
CA LYS A 564 5.55 -0.55 13.10
C LYS A 564 5.89 0.45 11.99
N TRP A 565 5.76 0.03 10.73
CA TRP A 565 6.19 0.79 9.55
C TRP A 565 5.03 1.28 8.69
N ILE A 566 3.95 0.50 8.57
CA ILE A 566 2.80 0.80 7.72
C ILE A 566 1.52 0.64 8.56
N PRO A 567 0.67 1.67 8.67
CA PRO A 567 -0.56 1.59 9.46
C PRO A 567 -1.45 0.41 9.07
N THR A 568 -1.95 -0.34 10.06
CA THR A 568 -2.83 -1.50 9.82
C THR A 568 -4.10 -1.17 9.07
N SER A 569 -4.58 0.08 9.16
CA SER A 569 -5.73 0.60 8.39
C SER A 569 -5.54 0.53 6.88
N LEU A 570 -4.32 0.31 6.39
CA LEU A 570 -3.98 0.17 4.98
C LEU A 570 -3.91 -1.29 4.51
N PHE A 571 -4.18 -2.26 5.38
CA PHE A 571 -4.22 -3.68 5.06
C PHE A 571 -5.60 -4.26 5.36
N LEU A 572 -6.43 -4.41 4.33
CA LEU A 572 -7.72 -5.07 4.45
C LEU A 572 -7.52 -6.58 4.60
N THR A 573 -8.05 -7.14 5.70
CA THR A 573 -8.24 -8.58 5.89
C THR A 573 -9.65 -8.84 6.41
N HIS A 574 -10.23 -9.98 6.05
CA HIS A 574 -11.65 -10.25 6.31
C HIS A 574 -11.86 -11.32 7.37
N TYR A 575 -12.55 -10.93 8.44
CA TYR A 575 -12.93 -11.79 9.55
C TYR A 575 -14.36 -12.30 9.42
N LEU A 576 -14.61 -13.48 10.00
CA LEU A 576 -15.90 -14.18 9.92
C LEU A 576 -16.73 -13.90 11.18
N PRO A 577 -17.90 -13.23 11.09
CA PRO A 577 -18.73 -12.85 12.23
C PRO A 577 -19.70 -13.97 12.67
N ASP A 578 -19.51 -15.19 12.16
CA ASP A 578 -20.34 -16.35 12.47
C ASP A 578 -20.40 -16.64 13.98
N ASP A 579 -21.59 -17.05 14.43
CA ASP A 579 -21.79 -17.61 15.77
C ASP A 579 -20.90 -18.86 16.00
N PRO A 580 -20.55 -19.19 17.26
CA PRO A 580 -21.00 -18.59 18.52
C PRO A 580 -20.18 -17.36 18.95
N TYR A 581 -20.54 -16.79 20.11
CA TYR A 581 -19.88 -15.63 20.72
C TYR A 581 -18.34 -15.74 20.75
N GLU A 582 -17.81 -16.93 21.05
CA GLU A 582 -16.37 -17.18 21.12
C GLU A 582 -15.68 -16.81 19.81
N ASN A 583 -16.21 -17.27 18.68
CA ASN A 583 -15.70 -16.93 17.35
C ASN A 583 -15.88 -15.44 17.06
N GLN A 584 -17.07 -14.89 17.36
CA GLN A 584 -17.36 -13.47 17.15
C GLN A 584 -16.41 -12.55 17.92
N SER A 585 -16.10 -12.89 19.17
CA SER A 585 -15.19 -12.11 20.01
C SER A 585 -13.79 -12.05 19.42
N ILE A 586 -13.28 -13.18 18.91
CA ILE A 586 -11.97 -13.25 18.25
C ILE A 586 -11.98 -12.47 16.94
N ALA A 587 -13.03 -12.63 16.14
CA ALA A 587 -13.21 -11.93 14.87
C ALA A 587 -13.24 -10.41 15.06
N VAL A 588 -14.15 -9.89 15.91
CA VAL A 588 -14.29 -8.45 16.12
C VAL A 588 -13.07 -7.87 16.86
N GLY A 589 -12.50 -8.60 17.82
CA GLY A 589 -11.28 -8.20 18.52
C GLY A 589 -10.08 -8.06 17.59
N SER A 590 -9.98 -8.91 16.57
CA SER A 590 -8.94 -8.80 15.53
C SER A 590 -9.23 -7.64 14.57
N LEU A 591 -10.49 -7.50 14.15
CA LEU A 591 -10.92 -6.49 13.19
C LEU A 591 -10.61 -5.06 13.65
N ILE A 592 -10.90 -4.74 14.92
CA ILE A 592 -10.72 -3.40 15.49
C ILE A 592 -9.26 -2.97 15.64
N LEU A 593 -8.29 -3.89 15.45
CA LEU A 593 -6.86 -3.57 15.47
C LEU A 593 -6.40 -2.87 14.18
N GLY A 594 -7.31 -2.68 13.22
CA GLY A 594 -7.15 -1.78 12.07
C GLY A 594 -7.33 -2.44 10.71
N GLN A 595 -7.58 -3.74 10.62
CA GLN A 595 -7.74 -4.40 9.32
C GLN A 595 -9.17 -4.31 8.78
N ASN A 596 -10.16 -4.07 9.66
CA ASN A 596 -11.51 -3.56 9.35
C ASN A 596 -12.39 -4.32 8.33
N GLY A 597 -12.03 -5.52 7.85
CA GLY A 597 -12.83 -6.28 6.88
C GLY A 597 -13.69 -7.39 7.50
N ILE A 598 -14.88 -7.58 6.93
CA ILE A 598 -15.84 -8.63 7.31
C ILE A 598 -16.27 -9.44 6.08
N TRP A 599 -16.31 -10.75 6.25
CA TRP A 599 -16.83 -11.71 5.29
C TRP A 599 -17.78 -12.68 5.97
N GLY A 600 -18.75 -13.21 5.23
CA GLY A 600 -19.62 -14.28 5.74
C GLY A 600 -21.06 -14.13 5.28
N ASP A 601 -21.94 -14.93 5.89
CA ASP A 601 -23.38 -14.96 5.62
C ASP A 601 -24.11 -14.12 6.69
N LEU A 602 -24.11 -12.78 6.54
CA LEU A 602 -24.66 -11.88 7.57
C LEU A 602 -26.10 -12.19 7.98
N PRO A 603 -27.03 -12.53 7.05
CA PRO A 603 -28.40 -12.87 7.40
C PRO A 603 -28.55 -14.12 8.28
N LYS A 604 -27.51 -14.95 8.40
CA LYS A 604 -27.52 -16.14 9.28
C LYS A 604 -26.98 -15.88 10.68
N ILE A 605 -26.39 -14.71 10.93
CA ILE A 605 -25.91 -14.36 12.27
C ILE A 605 -27.12 -14.19 13.20
N SER A 606 -27.01 -14.74 14.41
CA SER A 606 -28.00 -14.55 15.46
C SER A 606 -28.26 -13.07 15.76
N LYS A 607 -29.43 -12.76 16.33
CA LYS A 607 -29.76 -11.40 16.73
C LYS A 607 -28.75 -10.88 17.76
N GLU A 608 -28.39 -11.73 18.72
CA GLU A 608 -27.41 -11.46 19.77
C GLU A 608 -26.02 -11.19 19.18
N GLY A 609 -25.61 -11.93 18.16
CA GLY A 609 -24.36 -11.72 17.45
C GLY A 609 -24.31 -10.39 16.69
N VAL A 610 -25.40 -10.03 16.01
CA VAL A 610 -25.55 -8.72 15.35
C VAL A 610 -25.46 -7.59 16.38
N GLU A 611 -26.16 -7.72 17.52
CA GLU A 611 -26.11 -6.73 18.60
C GLU A 611 -24.71 -6.61 19.23
N PHE A 612 -23.99 -7.73 19.38
CA PHE A 612 -22.62 -7.74 19.90
C PHE A 612 -21.65 -6.99 18.96
N PHE A 613 -21.71 -7.25 17.65
CA PHE A 613 -20.93 -6.50 16.67
C PHE A 613 -21.32 -5.02 16.65
N ALA A 614 -22.63 -4.71 16.62
CA ALA A 614 -23.13 -3.34 16.63
C ALA A 614 -22.59 -2.53 17.81
N LYS A 615 -22.66 -3.10 19.02
CA LYS A 615 -22.13 -2.46 20.23
C LYS A 615 -20.62 -2.27 20.16
N THR A 616 -19.87 -3.31 19.81
CA THR A 616 -18.40 -3.27 19.78
C THR A 616 -17.89 -2.28 18.73
N LEU A 617 -18.48 -2.28 17.53
CA LEU A 617 -18.10 -1.37 16.45
C LEU A 617 -18.53 0.07 16.75
N SER A 618 -19.64 0.29 17.46
CA SER A 618 -20.03 1.63 17.94
C SER A 618 -18.99 2.22 18.92
N LEU A 619 -18.50 1.41 19.87
CA LEU A 619 -17.45 1.82 20.79
C LEU A 619 -16.12 2.07 20.06
N TYR A 620 -15.73 1.16 19.16
CA TYR A 620 -14.55 1.33 18.32
C TYR A 620 -14.58 2.65 17.54
N LYS A 621 -15.71 3.02 16.93
CA LYS A 621 -15.87 4.28 16.19
C LYS A 621 -15.60 5.54 17.02
N GLN A 622 -15.75 5.49 18.34
CA GLN A 622 -15.43 6.63 19.21
C GLN A 622 -13.92 6.84 19.40
N VAL A 623 -13.09 5.83 19.15
CA VAL A 623 -11.64 5.83 19.43
C VAL A 623 -10.78 5.39 18.23
N ARG A 624 -11.38 5.00 17.11
CA ARG A 624 -10.66 4.44 15.96
C ARG A 624 -9.62 5.39 15.38
N ASP A 625 -9.90 6.69 15.38
CA ASP A 625 -8.96 7.69 14.85
C ASP A 625 -7.72 7.76 15.76
N ASP A 626 -7.91 7.80 17.08
CA ASP A 626 -6.81 7.69 18.06
C ASP A 626 -6.00 6.39 17.89
N MET A 627 -6.67 5.26 17.65
CA MET A 627 -6.00 3.98 17.40
C MET A 627 -5.24 3.97 16.06
N THR A 628 -5.74 4.66 15.04
CA THR A 628 -5.09 4.74 13.72
C THR A 628 -3.80 5.56 13.77
N GLU A 629 -3.76 6.63 14.58
CA GLU A 629 -2.60 7.51 14.71
C GLU A 629 -1.37 6.85 15.35
N VAL A 630 -1.56 5.80 16.15
CA VAL A 630 -0.47 5.18 16.93
C VAL A 630 -0.04 3.82 16.42
N SER A 631 1.25 3.54 16.58
CA SER A 631 1.82 2.20 16.43
C SER A 631 1.29 1.27 17.53
N MET A 632 1.04 0.04 17.15
CA MET A 632 0.62 -1.04 18.02
C MET A 632 1.77 -1.56 18.87
N ILE A 633 1.46 -1.82 20.14
CA ILE A 633 2.32 -2.58 21.06
C ILE A 633 1.78 -4.00 21.13
N ARG A 634 2.64 -5.00 20.93
CA ARG A 634 2.30 -6.42 21.00
C ARG A 634 3.06 -7.09 22.14
N ASP A 635 2.38 -7.96 22.87
CA ASP A 635 2.97 -8.86 23.86
C ASP A 635 2.47 -10.30 23.61
N GLY A 636 3.39 -11.27 23.62
CA GLY A 636 3.13 -12.65 23.20
C GLY A 636 3.13 -12.89 21.68
N ALA A 637 3.02 -14.17 21.31
CA ALA A 637 2.99 -14.63 19.92
C ALA A 637 1.55 -14.77 19.40
N VAL A 638 1.35 -14.64 18.09
CA VAL A 638 0.05 -14.85 17.45
C VAL A 638 -0.42 -16.29 17.70
N GLY A 639 -1.64 -16.47 18.22
CA GLY A 639 -2.19 -17.76 18.64
C GLY A 639 -1.76 -18.22 20.05
N GLY A 640 -0.92 -17.44 20.73
CA GLY A 640 -0.45 -17.68 22.10
C GLY A 640 -1.51 -17.44 23.18
N SER A 641 -1.13 -17.64 24.45
CA SER A 641 -1.99 -17.42 25.62
C SER A 641 -1.19 -16.77 26.78
N PRO A 642 -1.37 -15.46 27.07
CA PRO A 642 -2.17 -14.51 26.30
C PRO A 642 -1.37 -13.95 25.09
N GLU A 643 -2.08 -13.66 24.02
CA GLU A 643 -1.63 -12.78 22.93
C GLU A 643 -2.29 -11.41 23.16
N VAL A 644 -1.51 -10.34 23.29
CA VAL A 644 -2.02 -9.01 23.68
C VAL A 644 -1.62 -7.94 22.68
N TYR A 645 -2.57 -7.04 22.40
CA TYR A 645 -2.38 -5.85 21.58
C TYR A 645 -2.86 -4.62 22.31
N GLU A 646 -2.03 -3.58 22.35
CA GLU A 646 -2.37 -2.26 22.87
C GLU A 646 -2.24 -1.22 21.74
N LYS A 647 -3.33 -0.48 21.48
CA LYS A 647 -3.34 0.68 20.59
C LYS A 647 -4.02 1.83 21.33
N ILE A 648 -3.24 2.61 22.06
CA ILE A 648 -3.73 3.74 22.86
C ILE A 648 -2.95 4.98 22.47
N ASN A 649 -3.66 6.07 22.17
CA ASN A 649 -3.04 7.34 21.87
C ASN A 649 -2.48 7.97 23.15
N PRO A 650 -1.15 8.17 23.27
CA PRO A 650 -0.54 8.70 24.49
C PRO A 650 -0.94 10.15 24.78
N GLU A 651 -1.42 10.90 23.78
CA GLU A 651 -1.84 12.29 23.95
C GLU A 651 -3.25 12.40 24.54
N THR A 652 -4.15 11.48 24.17
CA THR A 652 -5.56 11.53 24.56
C THR A 652 -5.93 10.47 25.61
N GLY A 653 -5.11 9.44 25.77
CA GLY A 653 -5.40 8.25 26.58
C GLY A 653 -6.48 7.33 25.98
N LYS A 654 -6.96 7.62 24.76
CA LYS A 654 -8.04 6.87 24.12
C LYS A 654 -7.50 5.73 23.27
N GLY A 655 -8.26 4.64 23.19
CA GLY A 655 -7.89 3.49 22.35
C GLY A 655 -8.40 2.17 22.91
N ALA A 656 -7.67 1.09 22.64
CA ALA A 656 -8.06 -0.25 23.08
C ALA A 656 -6.88 -1.13 23.52
N ILE A 657 -7.18 -2.08 24.41
CA ILE A 657 -6.37 -3.27 24.67
C ILE A 657 -7.21 -4.49 24.29
N VAL A 658 -6.63 -5.40 23.51
CA VAL A 658 -7.25 -6.66 23.12
C VAL A 658 -6.36 -7.82 23.56
N LEU A 659 -6.91 -8.75 24.33
CA LEU A 659 -6.25 -9.98 24.77
C LEU A 659 -6.94 -11.17 24.12
N PHE A 660 -6.16 -12.08 23.56
CA PHE A 660 -6.60 -13.36 23.03
C PHE A 660 -6.00 -14.49 23.86
N SER A 661 -6.74 -15.58 23.99
CA SER A 661 -6.22 -16.83 24.52
C SER A 661 -6.74 -17.98 23.68
N SER A 662 -5.91 -19.00 23.46
CA SER A 662 -6.33 -20.27 22.87
C SER A 662 -6.79 -21.27 23.94
N HIS A 663 -6.61 -20.95 25.22
CA HIS A 663 -6.92 -21.83 26.36
C HIS A 663 -7.68 -21.10 27.46
N ALA A 664 -8.42 -21.86 28.27
CA ALA A 664 -8.97 -21.36 29.51
C ALA A 664 -7.85 -20.99 30.50
N GLY A 665 -8.03 -19.92 31.26
CA GLY A 665 -7.02 -19.46 32.20
C GLY A 665 -7.28 -18.03 32.69
N THR A 666 -6.48 -17.60 33.67
CA THR A 666 -6.47 -16.22 34.16
C THR A 666 -5.15 -15.59 33.79
N TYR A 667 -5.20 -14.38 33.22
CA TYR A 667 -4.03 -13.64 32.80
C TYR A 667 -4.15 -12.18 33.21
N SER A 668 -3.00 -11.52 33.30
CA SER A 668 -2.91 -10.10 33.65
C SER A 668 -1.99 -9.39 32.66
N TYR A 669 -2.35 -8.17 32.30
CA TYR A 669 -1.52 -7.28 31.48
C TYR A 669 -1.47 -5.89 32.13
N ILE A 670 -0.32 -5.22 32.03
CA ILE A 670 -0.17 -3.83 32.45
C ILE A 670 0.14 -3.01 31.22
N SER A 671 -0.67 -1.98 30.97
CA SER A 671 -0.50 -1.10 29.82
C SER A 671 0.88 -0.44 29.81
N LYS A 672 1.39 -0.16 28.60
CA LYS A 672 2.59 0.66 28.40
C LYS A 672 2.25 2.15 28.28
N THR A 673 1.00 2.45 27.95
CA THR A 673 0.48 3.81 27.76
C THR A 673 -0.51 4.17 28.86
N LYS A 674 -0.52 5.45 29.25
CA LYS A 674 -1.55 6.00 30.14
C LYS A 674 -2.89 6.05 29.44
N VAL A 675 -3.98 5.91 30.19
CA VAL A 675 -5.33 5.77 29.62
C VAL A 675 -6.29 6.85 30.13
N ASP A 676 -7.32 7.15 29.33
CA ASP A 676 -8.53 7.81 29.81
C ASP A 676 -9.23 6.85 30.80
N PHE A 677 -9.70 7.39 31.92
CA PHE A 677 -10.29 6.58 32.98
C PHE A 677 -11.66 6.00 32.62
N ARG A 678 -12.38 6.62 31.68
CA ARG A 678 -13.65 6.11 31.17
C ARG A 678 -13.34 4.91 30.29
N HIS A 679 -13.95 3.77 30.59
CA HIS A 679 -13.71 2.56 29.84
C HIS A 679 -14.96 1.71 29.69
N TRP A 680 -14.87 0.77 28.76
CA TRP A 680 -15.80 -0.33 28.61
C TRP A 680 -15.00 -1.61 28.39
N GLU A 681 -15.45 -2.70 29.00
CA GLU A 681 -14.81 -4.00 28.94
C GLU A 681 -15.79 -5.14 28.67
N THR A 682 -15.29 -6.19 28.04
CA THR A 682 -16.02 -7.45 27.87
C THR A 682 -16.17 -8.23 29.17
N ARG A 683 -17.14 -9.14 29.25
CA ARG A 683 -17.37 -10.02 30.43
C ARG A 683 -16.09 -10.73 30.91
N ASN A 684 -15.98 -10.97 32.21
CA ASN A 684 -14.83 -11.61 32.88
C ASN A 684 -13.51 -10.84 32.69
N THR A 685 -13.59 -9.51 32.67
CA THR A 685 -12.45 -8.59 32.60
C THR A 685 -12.58 -7.58 33.74
N GLU A 686 -11.50 -7.37 34.48
CA GLU A 686 -11.39 -6.36 35.52
C GLU A 686 -10.31 -5.35 35.13
N VAL A 687 -10.62 -4.06 35.23
CA VAL A 687 -9.74 -2.97 34.84
C VAL A 687 -9.42 -2.13 36.07
N LYS A 688 -8.14 -2.11 36.46
CA LYS A 688 -7.65 -1.38 37.63
C LYS A 688 -6.65 -0.30 37.24
N ILE A 689 -7.03 0.96 37.44
CA ILE A 689 -6.14 2.10 37.24
C ILE A 689 -5.09 2.12 38.35
N LEU A 690 -3.82 2.16 37.97
CA LEU A 690 -2.68 2.20 38.87
C LEU A 690 -2.32 3.65 39.23
N THR A 691 -1.59 3.84 40.32
CA THR A 691 -1.12 5.17 40.77
C THR A 691 -0.21 5.86 39.76
N SER A 692 0.41 5.11 38.84
CA SER A 692 1.21 5.63 37.72
C SER A 692 0.39 6.24 36.58
N GLY A 693 -0.93 6.03 36.56
CA GLY A 693 -1.81 6.35 35.43
C GLY A 693 -1.84 5.27 34.34
N LEU A 694 -1.08 4.19 34.51
CA LEU A 694 -1.21 2.96 33.70
C LEU A 694 -2.39 2.14 34.21
N VAL A 695 -2.80 1.13 33.44
CA VAL A 695 -3.91 0.26 33.81
C VAL A 695 -3.47 -1.20 33.86
N ARG A 696 -3.91 -1.91 34.89
CA ARG A 696 -3.83 -3.38 34.98
C ARG A 696 -5.15 -3.96 34.51
N VAL A 697 -5.08 -4.89 33.55
CA VAL A 697 -6.23 -5.62 33.01
C VAL A 697 -6.08 -7.07 33.43
N ASP A 698 -7.00 -7.54 34.28
CA ASP A 698 -7.08 -8.94 34.72
C ASP A 698 -8.24 -9.62 33.98
N VAL A 699 -7.97 -10.74 33.32
CA VAL A 699 -8.95 -11.44 32.47
C VAL A 699 -9.05 -12.90 32.82
N LYS A 700 -10.26 -13.44 32.77
CA LYS A 700 -10.52 -14.88 32.83
C LYS A 700 -11.13 -15.37 31.51
N PHE A 701 -10.41 -16.26 30.85
CA PHE A 701 -10.86 -16.99 29.67
C PHE A 701 -11.45 -18.33 30.10
N ASN A 702 -12.64 -18.64 29.60
CA ASN A 702 -13.25 -19.97 29.82
C ASN A 702 -12.93 -20.95 28.67
N THR A 703 -12.50 -20.42 27.52
CA THR A 703 -12.23 -21.12 26.27
C THR A 703 -11.41 -20.20 25.36
N ALA A 704 -11.19 -20.58 24.11
CA ALA A 704 -10.64 -19.69 23.10
C ALA A 704 -11.63 -18.54 22.82
N GLU A 705 -11.29 -17.33 23.23
CA GLU A 705 -12.07 -16.10 23.01
C GLU A 705 -11.13 -14.89 22.99
N ALA A 706 -11.67 -13.71 22.74
CA ALA A 706 -10.96 -12.44 22.95
C ALA A 706 -11.63 -11.62 24.07
N LYS A 707 -10.83 -10.84 24.78
CA LYS A 707 -11.27 -9.81 25.73
C LYS A 707 -10.86 -8.44 25.20
N ILE A 708 -11.80 -7.52 25.22
CA ILE A 708 -11.63 -6.18 24.66
C ILE A 708 -11.87 -5.17 25.79
N VAL A 709 -10.97 -4.20 25.89
CA VAL A 709 -11.14 -3.02 26.74
C VAL A 709 -10.96 -1.78 25.88
N PHE A 710 -11.97 -0.92 25.82
CA PHE A 710 -11.88 0.40 25.20
C PHE A 710 -11.71 1.48 26.25
N PHE A 711 -10.88 2.49 25.97
CA PHE A 711 -10.61 3.64 26.83
C PHE A 711 -11.05 4.93 26.13
N GLY A 712 -11.68 5.83 26.89
CA GLY A 712 -12.20 7.12 26.43
C GLY A 712 -13.54 7.06 25.70
N VAL A 713 -14.29 5.97 25.90
CA VAL A 713 -15.62 5.74 25.31
C VAL A 713 -16.75 6.11 26.28
N ASN A 714 -17.89 6.51 25.73
CA ASN A 714 -19.13 6.64 26.47
C ASN A 714 -20.00 5.39 26.21
N GLN A 715 -20.55 4.83 27.30
CA GLN A 715 -21.35 3.61 27.29
C GLN A 715 -22.78 3.83 26.82
#